data_AF-A0A812NGW4-F1
#
_entry.id   AF-A0A812NGW4-F1
#
_cell.length_a   1.000
_cell.length_b   1.000
_cell.length_c   1.000
_cell.angle_alpha   90.00
_cell.angle_beta   90.00
_cell.angle_gamma   90.00
#
_symmetry.space_group_name_H-M   'P 1'
#
loop_
_entity.id
_entity.type
_entity.pdbx_description
1 polymer ?
#
loop_
_entity_poly.entity_id
_entity_poly.type
_entity_poly.pdbx_seq_one_letter_code
_entity_poly.pdbx_strand_id
1 'polypeptide(L)'
;MKRSFNVYAFVALTVVSYEAIRGAIAFKVTSNEAVPLSTLSFSAAEIGAGKIIDAVDECLSRRMMAADMDDWKLLRLNKVRRAEIVSKLVQANISLREFGEQWSDDEATIEATKLAGRQAAEEIAHKEFEELIHTTLSGSNLSPSAVQEFATKMEEMAEMCGQGEEGAGLASDELKVLKGNVSAMESTIAHELAVYAENLCQVQVLDTDFFVMHLGGVSDCSELIGLSLMAKAQRAGQHLDYYAKSALVLHNQENGVGHHFVQLLKGHGNRETTTNVATFQAILQNASQASAEHLPTMARLRLLDLKHYEHVHGYTVESYCRGNRLGVAPWVRESPEIQNYVDCLCVRQQPSLLCDAQHLQELESIRPIVMKRLQEAKSAASPAALMQIAESVKRTIGLGPCGDSALGISCSLCVDSVCMDGGGGFSVDHIAALTTLLKGPSGCITGSCGICVGVKPGDPLTFNLDIGVSSKCNSRAAMFTSFSISATLSLCIGGVLGQIADAIGWGACMELAKVAYRPFINKMTVTLSLPIFLPPPLGVSAGIEVNLNLGDLTPAVYKHCAKQGHKEYNCLQSMFDARGPTGISLGVDVLIGAKIPVLGSVGKWVRILGFEVAETDNSRELAMNKAGVTVEYIGSNPDGGELCGKTFSNVDCIQKAGNKGYRANAKDQHNDKFRVYRNPSDSNHPRAWCVRRVDQWNAAWGMQLEIACKVDNSQGGGGGILIPMGSTHHEKKCVMPSQPVRCHWWSGNRGHRLGFATNDDGFKISQKGGRVCAHLEHRRRRRRRHRRRRRNSNGWDMNLVLECDPKGTVVDYVVQDVNFGTSKTNYRCVLPTHKMECEHDAGNALKRANNHQSGDTFNIWNSHTEHLCARRTDQQKGWGMDLKVQCKQREQLWGKTTVRIGTSSEQEKCVAEPVKHLRCDDISGNPQYRSSGTDKPDSFFVEQRHGKVCARRTDHTDRRREFRRRRRDRRRNAGWGVDLQIECKVLVGPWARVDIGRSSTPSGYKCVLPSHKLECDADAGDVNKRLNPSRHGDTFVIWTSHTDHICARRTDVIGGWAMHLQIQCKKKVAHEWKPVRVRIGYSNKKEKCIKEPSNKIMCDSLAANPEYRFNNINLGHTFKIEHRGNKICVRRTDKKRSWARSTSFNLRINCKEFPYPVRGR
;
A
#
# COMPACT_ATOMS: atom_id res chain seq x y z
N MET A 1 22.00 49.27 34.45
CA MET A 1 23.47 49.33 34.68
C MET A 1 23.89 48.02 35.34
N LYS A 2 24.87 47.19 34.96
CA LYS A 2 25.96 47.04 33.95
C LYS A 2 26.13 45.49 33.76
N ARG A 3 26.22 44.93 32.54
CA ARG A 3 27.44 44.40 31.84
C ARG A 3 28.31 43.43 32.68
N SER A 4 28.91 42.30 32.24
CA SER A 4 29.15 41.65 30.93
C SER A 4 30.19 40.49 31.06
N PHE A 5 30.10 39.44 30.20
CA PHE A 5 31.17 38.61 29.54
C PHE A 5 32.02 37.55 30.31
N ASN A 6 32.71 36.54 29.70
CA ASN A 6 32.54 35.55 28.60
C ASN A 6 33.89 34.78 28.36
N VAL A 7 33.86 33.50 27.90
CA VAL A 7 34.77 32.84 26.87
C VAL A 7 36.26 32.53 27.23
N TYR A 8 37.03 31.54 26.71
CA TYR A 8 36.96 30.19 26.06
C TYR A 8 38.40 29.84 25.53
N ALA A 9 38.76 28.54 25.47
CA ALA A 9 39.60 27.74 24.51
C ALA A 9 40.96 28.19 23.90
N PHE A 10 41.87 27.22 23.64
CA PHE A 10 42.16 26.60 22.29
C PHE A 10 43.37 25.63 22.25
N VAL A 11 43.30 24.58 21.38
CA VAL A 11 44.44 23.99 20.60
C VAL A 11 43.90 23.39 19.26
N ALA A 12 44.74 23.39 18.21
CA ALA A 12 44.49 23.00 16.80
C ALA A 12 45.52 21.96 16.27
N LEU A 13 45.40 21.56 14.97
CA LEU A 13 46.34 20.86 14.01
C LEU A 13 45.82 19.46 13.54
N THR A 14 46.00 18.90 12.31
CA THR A 14 46.37 19.28 10.91
C THR A 14 46.03 18.07 9.98
N VAL A 15 46.16 18.22 8.64
CA VAL A 15 45.75 17.29 7.54
C VAL A 15 46.95 16.70 6.76
N VAL A 16 46.85 15.46 6.23
CA VAL A 16 47.61 14.89 5.08
C VAL A 16 46.72 13.93 4.24
N SER A 17 47.01 13.80 2.93
CA SER A 17 46.21 13.28 1.81
C SER A 17 46.45 11.82 1.34
N TYR A 18 45.59 11.42 0.37
CA TYR A 18 45.27 10.13 -0.25
C TYR A 18 46.37 9.54 -1.19
N GLU A 19 47.02 8.43 -0.80
CA GLU A 19 47.75 7.52 -1.73
C GLU A 19 47.96 6.08 -1.18
N ALA A 20 47.26 5.66 -0.11
CA ALA A 20 47.62 4.45 0.66
C ALA A 20 46.75 3.19 0.47
N ILE A 21 45.87 3.10 -0.54
CA ILE A 21 45.03 1.89 -0.72
C ILE A 21 45.07 1.38 -2.16
N ARG A 22 46.27 1.03 -2.63
CA ARG A 22 46.45 0.10 -3.77
C ARG A 22 47.53 -0.96 -3.56
N GLY A 23 47.97 -1.18 -2.32
CA GLY A 23 48.92 -2.23 -1.99
C GLY A 23 48.52 -2.99 -0.72
N ALA A 24 47.72 -4.05 -0.87
CA ALA A 24 47.48 -5.02 0.21
C ALA A 24 47.11 -6.43 -0.30
N ILE A 25 47.78 -6.92 -1.36
CA ILE A 25 48.11 -8.35 -1.50
C ILE A 25 49.55 -8.41 -2.00
N ALA A 26 50.49 -8.21 -1.07
CA ALA A 26 51.86 -8.67 -1.21
C ALA A 26 52.30 -9.10 0.19
N PHE A 27 52.40 -10.42 0.39
CA PHE A 27 52.98 -11.00 1.58
C PHE A 27 54.44 -10.53 1.70
N LYS A 28 54.73 -9.73 2.73
CA LYS A 28 56.07 -9.67 3.32
C LYS A 28 55.96 -10.19 4.75
N VAL A 29 56.39 -11.43 4.92
CA VAL A 29 56.60 -12.08 6.21
C VAL A 29 57.67 -11.28 6.95
N THR A 30 57.30 -10.70 8.08
CA THR A 30 58.23 -10.52 9.21
C THR A 30 57.64 -11.25 10.40
N SER A 31 58.42 -12.22 10.85
CA SER A 31 58.23 -13.17 11.94
C SER A 31 57.82 -12.52 13.27
N ASN A 32 56.64 -12.83 13.77
CA ASN A 32 56.43 -13.67 14.96
C ASN A 32 54.95 -13.66 15.38
N GLU A 33 54.46 -14.82 15.81
CA GLU A 33 53.10 -15.15 16.24
C GLU A 33 52.07 -15.43 15.12
N ALA A 34 52.24 -16.60 14.51
CA ALA A 34 51.12 -17.28 13.84
C ALA A 34 50.16 -17.84 14.90
N VAL A 35 48.97 -17.25 15.01
CA VAL A 35 47.82 -17.96 15.60
C VAL A 35 47.35 -18.97 14.56
N PRO A 36 47.38 -20.28 14.83
CA PRO A 36 47.00 -21.26 13.84
C PRO A 36 45.49 -21.15 13.56
N LEU A 37 45.13 -21.09 12.27
CA LEU A 37 43.74 -21.06 11.79
C LEU A 37 42.90 -22.29 12.23
N SER A 38 43.49 -23.25 12.94
CA SER A 38 42.82 -24.42 13.50
C SER A 38 41.94 -24.13 14.72
N THR A 39 41.82 -22.88 15.19
CA THR A 39 41.02 -22.55 16.39
C THR A 39 39.65 -21.90 16.13
N LEU A 40 39.28 -21.62 14.88
CA LEU A 40 37.93 -21.15 14.53
C LEU A 40 37.05 -22.33 14.08
N SER A 41 36.29 -22.91 15.02
CA SER A 41 35.26 -23.89 14.68
C SER A 41 33.98 -23.16 14.23
N PHE A 42 33.92 -22.80 12.96
CA PHE A 42 32.64 -22.43 12.34
C PHE A 42 31.72 -23.66 12.33
N SER A 43 30.42 -23.47 12.54
CA SER A 43 29.46 -24.56 12.36
C SER A 43 29.45 -25.00 10.89
N ALA A 44 29.16 -26.27 10.61
CA ALA A 44 29.07 -26.77 9.24
C ALA A 44 28.05 -25.96 8.40
N ALA A 45 27.02 -25.43 9.06
CA ALA A 45 26.04 -24.52 8.46
C ALA A 45 26.66 -23.15 8.12
N GLU A 46 27.41 -22.51 9.03
CA GLU A 46 28.13 -21.24 8.78
C GLU A 46 29.22 -21.39 7.69
N ILE A 47 29.90 -22.53 7.63
CA ILE A 47 30.87 -22.83 6.56
C ILE A 47 30.14 -23.01 5.22
N GLY A 48 29.00 -23.71 5.21
CA GLY A 48 28.19 -23.89 4.00
C GLY A 48 27.57 -22.58 3.51
N ALA A 49 27.08 -21.79 4.45
CA ALA A 49 26.57 -20.43 4.31
C ALA A 49 27.57 -19.46 3.69
N GLY A 50 28.77 -19.36 4.30
CA GLY A 50 29.85 -18.53 3.79
C GLY A 50 30.24 -18.92 2.38
N LYS A 51 30.39 -20.22 2.11
CA LYS A 51 30.65 -20.74 0.75
C LYS A 51 29.56 -20.36 -0.26
N ILE A 52 28.29 -20.34 0.14
CA ILE A 52 27.17 -19.94 -0.73
C ILE A 52 27.20 -18.43 -1.02
N ILE A 53 27.44 -17.60 0.00
CA ILE A 53 27.53 -16.14 -0.18
C ILE A 53 28.76 -15.79 -1.01
N ASP A 54 29.92 -16.34 -0.67
CA ASP A 54 31.16 -16.10 -1.40
C ASP A 54 31.00 -16.52 -2.87
N ALA A 55 30.32 -17.64 -3.15
CA ALA A 55 30.04 -18.06 -4.52
C ALA A 55 29.10 -17.10 -5.28
N VAL A 56 28.04 -16.57 -4.63
CA VAL A 56 27.13 -15.58 -5.25
C VAL A 56 27.83 -14.23 -5.43
N ASP A 57 28.66 -13.82 -4.47
CA ASP A 57 29.42 -12.58 -4.51
C ASP A 57 30.52 -12.63 -5.56
N GLU A 58 31.27 -13.72 -5.61
CA GLU A 58 32.28 -13.98 -6.64
C GLU A 58 31.63 -13.95 -8.03
N CYS A 59 30.46 -14.57 -8.17
CA CYS A 59 29.66 -14.50 -9.38
C CYS A 59 29.29 -13.05 -9.76
N LEU A 60 28.61 -12.32 -8.87
CA LEU A 60 28.07 -11.00 -9.19
C LEU A 60 29.12 -9.88 -9.15
N SER A 61 30.31 -10.13 -8.61
CA SER A 61 31.38 -9.15 -8.40
C SER A 61 31.69 -8.34 -9.66
N ARG A 62 31.87 -9.00 -10.80
CA ARG A 62 32.17 -8.36 -12.09
C ARG A 62 31.04 -7.41 -12.54
N ARG A 63 29.79 -7.84 -12.40
CA ARG A 63 28.60 -7.03 -12.74
C ARG A 63 28.43 -5.85 -11.79
N MET A 64 28.69 -6.03 -10.50
CA MET A 64 28.62 -4.96 -9.50
C MET A 64 29.71 -3.91 -9.72
N MET A 65 30.95 -4.31 -10.05
CA MET A 65 32.02 -3.37 -10.39
C MET A 65 31.73 -2.59 -11.68
N ALA A 66 31.18 -3.25 -12.71
CA ALA A 66 30.79 -2.59 -13.94
C ALA A 66 29.63 -1.58 -13.74
N ALA A 67 28.81 -1.77 -12.70
CA ALA A 67 27.68 -0.92 -12.37
C ALA A 67 28.01 0.21 -11.36
N ASP A 68 29.27 0.38 -10.92
CA ASP A 68 29.65 1.34 -9.87
C ASP A 68 29.29 2.80 -10.20
N MET A 69 29.16 3.12 -11.50
CA MET A 69 28.76 4.43 -12.01
C MET A 69 27.28 4.52 -12.43
N ASP A 70 26.54 3.41 -12.43
CA ASP A 70 25.10 3.34 -12.77
C ASP A 70 24.29 2.94 -11.52
N ASP A 71 23.87 3.97 -10.75
CA ASP A 71 23.07 3.82 -9.54
C ASP A 71 21.81 2.96 -9.75
N TRP A 72 21.21 3.01 -10.94
CA TRP A 72 20.01 2.24 -11.29
C TRP A 72 20.33 0.75 -11.40
N LYS A 73 21.48 0.40 -11.99
CA LYS A 73 21.95 -0.97 -12.22
C LYS A 73 22.48 -1.57 -10.91
N LEU A 74 23.24 -0.78 -10.13
CA LEU A 74 23.79 -1.21 -8.84
C LEU A 74 22.69 -1.50 -7.81
N LEU A 75 21.62 -0.69 -7.76
CA LEU A 75 20.49 -0.92 -6.86
C LEU A 75 19.78 -2.25 -7.17
N ARG A 76 19.63 -2.59 -8.46
CA ARG A 76 18.97 -3.82 -8.91
C ARG A 76 19.85 -5.04 -8.74
N LEU A 77 21.15 -4.95 -9.03
CA LEU A 77 22.10 -6.04 -8.79
C LEU A 77 22.17 -6.39 -7.31
N ASN A 78 22.04 -5.42 -6.41
CA ASN A 78 21.92 -5.68 -4.97
C ASN A 78 20.64 -6.45 -4.60
N LYS A 79 19.53 -6.26 -5.32
CA LYS A 79 18.29 -7.04 -5.12
C LYS A 79 18.46 -8.47 -5.66
N VAL A 80 19.05 -8.64 -6.84
CA VAL A 80 19.39 -9.97 -7.40
C VAL A 80 20.30 -10.73 -6.44
N ARG A 81 21.40 -10.11 -5.99
CA ARG A 81 22.34 -10.68 -5.01
C ARG A 81 21.63 -11.21 -3.76
N ARG A 82 20.73 -10.41 -3.18
CA ARG A 82 19.98 -10.82 -1.98
C ARG A 82 19.05 -12.00 -2.26
N ALA A 83 18.37 -12.01 -3.39
CA ALA A 83 17.45 -13.09 -3.76
C ALA A 83 18.15 -14.41 -4.07
N GLU A 84 19.33 -14.37 -4.70
CA GLU A 84 20.12 -15.58 -4.97
C GLU A 84 20.73 -16.18 -3.71
N ILE A 85 21.28 -15.33 -2.84
CA ILE A 85 21.75 -15.75 -1.51
C ILE A 85 20.59 -16.44 -0.77
N VAL A 86 19.41 -15.80 -0.73
CA VAL A 86 18.24 -16.37 -0.05
C VAL A 86 17.80 -17.69 -0.68
N SER A 87 17.70 -17.78 -2.01
CA SER A 87 17.28 -19.00 -2.69
C SER A 87 18.22 -20.16 -2.43
N LYS A 88 19.54 -19.96 -2.54
CA LYS A 88 20.53 -21.02 -2.33
C LYS A 88 20.62 -21.47 -0.87
N LEU A 89 20.45 -20.54 0.08
CA LEU A 89 20.43 -20.88 1.50
C LEU A 89 19.18 -21.67 1.88
N VAL A 90 18.01 -21.28 1.38
CA VAL A 90 16.76 -22.03 1.57
C VAL A 90 16.86 -23.42 0.94
N GLN A 91 17.45 -23.54 -0.26
CA GLN A 91 17.64 -24.82 -0.94
C GLN A 91 18.64 -25.74 -0.21
N ALA A 92 19.66 -25.17 0.42
CA ALA A 92 20.59 -25.88 1.30
C ALA A 92 20.00 -26.20 2.69
N ASN A 93 18.74 -25.82 2.94
CA ASN A 93 18.05 -25.96 4.23
C ASN A 93 18.79 -25.25 5.37
N ILE A 94 19.47 -24.14 5.06
CA ILE A 94 20.21 -23.29 6.00
C ILE A 94 19.30 -22.10 6.36
N SER A 95 19.08 -21.94 7.67
CA SER A 95 18.31 -20.80 8.19
C SER A 95 19.00 -19.48 7.87
N LEU A 96 18.26 -18.54 7.28
CA LEU A 96 18.72 -17.19 6.96
C LEU A 96 19.02 -16.38 8.24
N ARG A 97 18.40 -16.76 9.38
CA ARG A 97 18.67 -16.13 10.68
C ARG A 97 20.12 -16.30 11.14
N GLU A 98 20.87 -17.27 10.59
CA GLU A 98 22.29 -17.45 10.89
C GLU A 98 23.18 -16.30 10.36
N PHE A 99 22.68 -15.47 9.44
CA PHE A 99 23.39 -14.33 8.84
C PHE A 99 23.09 -12.97 9.49
N GLY A 100 22.36 -12.98 10.62
CA GLY A 100 22.01 -11.81 11.41
C GLY A 100 20.53 -11.45 11.36
N GLU A 101 20.07 -10.69 12.35
CA GLU A 101 18.65 -10.34 12.60
C GLU A 101 17.95 -9.60 11.45
N GLN A 102 18.71 -9.08 10.49
CA GLN A 102 18.20 -8.43 9.27
C GLN A 102 17.61 -9.42 8.25
N TRP A 103 17.92 -10.71 8.37
CA TRP A 103 17.39 -11.78 7.52
C TRP A 103 16.34 -12.57 8.30
N SER A 104 15.16 -12.73 7.69
CA SER A 104 14.04 -13.45 8.28
C SER A 104 13.83 -14.77 7.58
N ASP A 105 13.66 -15.85 8.36
CA ASP A 105 13.14 -17.14 7.87
C ASP A 105 11.63 -17.10 7.61
N ASP A 106 10.98 -15.94 7.79
CA ASP A 106 9.59 -15.76 7.46
C ASP A 106 9.36 -16.01 5.96
N GLU A 107 8.48 -16.94 5.64
CA GLU A 107 8.20 -17.39 4.27
C GLU A 107 7.75 -16.22 3.38
N ALA A 108 6.96 -15.27 3.92
CA ALA A 108 6.55 -14.08 3.18
C ALA A 108 7.74 -13.15 2.88
N THR A 109 8.68 -13.01 3.80
CA THR A 109 9.91 -12.23 3.60
C THR A 109 10.85 -12.90 2.59
N ILE A 110 10.96 -14.24 2.65
CA ILE A 110 11.73 -15.06 1.69
C ILE A 110 11.15 -14.89 0.28
N GLU A 111 9.85 -15.09 0.12
CA GLU A 111 9.18 -14.98 -1.18
C GLU A 111 9.16 -13.54 -1.72
N ALA A 112 8.99 -12.53 -0.85
CA ALA A 112 9.11 -11.12 -1.25
C ALA A 112 10.54 -10.78 -1.72
N THR A 113 11.56 -11.34 -1.05
CA THR A 113 12.96 -11.13 -1.44
C THR A 113 13.27 -11.81 -2.78
N LYS A 114 12.81 -13.06 -2.97
CA LYS A 114 12.91 -13.78 -4.26
C LYS A 114 12.22 -13.04 -5.39
N LEU A 115 10.99 -12.56 -5.16
CA LEU A 115 10.21 -11.82 -6.16
C LEU A 115 10.87 -10.49 -6.52
N ALA A 116 11.33 -9.73 -5.53
CA ALA A 116 12.04 -8.46 -5.75
C ALA A 116 13.35 -8.66 -6.52
N GLY A 117 14.06 -9.78 -6.29
CA GLY A 117 15.23 -10.16 -7.06
C GLY A 117 14.92 -10.59 -8.49
N ARG A 118 13.85 -11.38 -8.70
CA ARG A 118 13.42 -11.79 -10.05
C ARG A 118 13.01 -10.60 -10.91
N GLN A 119 12.22 -9.68 -10.37
CA GLN A 119 11.87 -8.44 -11.09
C GLN A 119 13.11 -7.60 -11.42
N ALA A 120 14.02 -7.45 -10.46
CA ALA A 120 15.28 -6.75 -10.69
C ALA A 120 16.13 -7.43 -11.77
N ALA A 121 16.17 -8.77 -11.78
CA ALA A 121 16.85 -9.57 -12.79
C ALA A 121 16.24 -9.39 -14.18
N GLU A 122 14.90 -9.39 -14.31
CA GLU A 122 14.20 -9.17 -15.58
C GLU A 122 14.41 -7.77 -16.16
N GLU A 123 14.48 -6.75 -15.30
CA GLU A 123 14.76 -5.37 -15.69
C GLU A 123 16.22 -5.19 -16.12
N ILE A 124 17.18 -5.77 -15.39
CA ILE A 124 18.60 -5.78 -15.79
C ILE A 124 18.75 -6.55 -17.11
N ALA A 125 18.19 -7.76 -17.19
CA ALA A 125 18.22 -8.58 -18.38
C ALA A 125 17.59 -7.86 -19.57
N HIS A 126 16.53 -7.08 -19.38
CA HIS A 126 15.97 -6.26 -20.46
C HIS A 126 16.98 -5.28 -21.01
N LYS A 127 17.52 -4.44 -20.13
CA LYS A 127 18.34 -3.30 -20.51
C LYS A 127 19.66 -3.80 -21.08
N GLU A 128 20.23 -4.84 -20.49
CA GLU A 128 21.45 -5.47 -20.98
C GLU A 128 21.23 -6.24 -22.28
N PHE A 129 20.07 -6.86 -22.48
CA PHE A 129 19.76 -7.51 -23.75
C PHE A 129 19.59 -6.47 -24.87
N GLU A 130 18.92 -5.34 -24.59
CA GLU A 130 18.82 -4.21 -25.55
C GLU A 130 20.20 -3.58 -25.80
N GLU A 131 20.99 -3.34 -24.76
CA GLU A 131 22.36 -2.85 -24.87
C GLU A 131 23.25 -3.85 -25.62
N LEU A 132 23.14 -5.15 -25.35
CA LEU A 132 23.88 -6.22 -26.02
C LEU A 132 23.44 -6.33 -27.48
N ILE A 133 22.15 -6.30 -27.80
CA ILE A 133 21.68 -6.24 -29.19
C ILE A 133 22.26 -5.01 -29.86
N HIS A 134 22.17 -3.84 -29.24
CA HIS A 134 22.75 -2.63 -29.79
C HIS A 134 24.26 -2.74 -29.97
N THR A 135 25.00 -3.33 -29.02
CA THR A 135 26.48 -3.40 -29.02
C THR A 135 27.01 -4.55 -29.87
N THR A 136 26.33 -5.68 -29.95
CA THR A 136 26.67 -6.85 -30.78
C THR A 136 26.33 -6.57 -32.24
N LEU A 137 25.20 -5.90 -32.50
CA LEU A 137 24.90 -5.44 -33.85
C LEU A 137 25.81 -4.28 -34.25
N SER A 138 26.25 -3.39 -33.31
CA SER A 138 27.17 -2.23 -33.54
C SER A 138 28.66 -2.41 -33.40
N GLY A 139 29.11 -3.49 -32.78
CA GLY A 139 30.51 -3.84 -32.61
C GLY A 139 30.88 -4.89 -33.65
N SER A 140 31.74 -4.50 -34.59
CA SER A 140 32.21 -5.24 -35.76
C SER A 140 32.99 -6.55 -35.53
N ASN A 141 32.78 -7.31 -34.46
CA ASN A 141 33.49 -8.58 -34.27
C ASN A 141 32.57 -9.68 -33.74
N LEU A 142 31.74 -10.24 -34.63
CA LEU A 142 31.42 -11.67 -34.54
C LEU A 142 32.76 -12.43 -34.53
N SER A 143 32.98 -13.28 -33.54
CA SER A 143 34.21 -14.09 -33.47
C SER A 143 34.42 -14.80 -34.80
N PRO A 144 35.62 -14.76 -35.41
CA PRO A 144 35.92 -15.54 -36.61
C PRO A 144 35.56 -17.02 -36.44
N SER A 145 35.65 -17.57 -35.21
CA SER A 145 35.21 -18.93 -34.92
C SER A 145 33.70 -19.12 -35.02
N ALA A 146 32.89 -18.15 -34.59
CA ALA A 146 31.42 -18.24 -34.63
C ALA A 146 30.89 -18.08 -36.07
N VAL A 147 31.55 -17.26 -36.88
CA VAL A 147 31.26 -17.13 -38.32
C VAL A 147 31.68 -18.39 -39.07
N GLN A 148 32.86 -18.94 -38.77
CA GLN A 148 33.34 -20.19 -39.36
C GLN A 148 32.47 -21.38 -38.97
N GLU A 149 32.04 -21.47 -37.72
CA GLU A 149 31.18 -22.55 -37.21
C GLU A 149 29.75 -22.46 -37.75
N PHE A 150 29.21 -21.23 -37.93
CA PHE A 150 27.96 -21.02 -38.66
C PHE A 150 28.07 -21.45 -40.13
N ALA A 151 29.15 -21.07 -40.82
CA ALA A 151 29.43 -21.52 -42.19
C ALA A 151 29.54 -23.05 -42.26
N THR A 152 30.24 -23.68 -41.31
CA THR A 152 30.37 -25.14 -41.19
C THR A 152 29.03 -25.81 -40.91
N LYS A 153 28.15 -25.23 -40.08
CA LYS A 153 26.81 -25.79 -39.80
C LYS A 153 25.85 -25.62 -40.97
N MET A 154 25.96 -24.55 -41.74
CA MET A 154 25.24 -24.36 -43.00
C MET A 154 25.70 -25.36 -44.06
N GLU A 155 27.01 -25.63 -44.11
CA GLU A 155 27.64 -26.64 -44.96
C GLU A 155 27.21 -28.06 -44.57
N GLU A 156 27.24 -28.42 -43.27
CA GLU A 156 26.74 -29.69 -42.73
C GLU A 156 25.22 -29.87 -42.93
N MET A 157 24.43 -28.80 -42.75
CA MET A 157 22.98 -28.84 -43.03
C MET A 157 22.70 -29.08 -44.50
N ALA A 158 23.48 -28.46 -45.39
CA ALA A 158 23.34 -28.71 -46.81
C ALA A 158 23.86 -30.09 -47.20
N GLU A 159 24.92 -30.59 -46.58
CA GLU A 159 25.44 -31.95 -46.73
C GLU A 159 24.41 -33.01 -46.30
N MET A 160 23.74 -32.81 -45.16
CA MET A 160 22.62 -33.64 -44.70
C MET A 160 21.38 -33.56 -45.60
N CYS A 161 21.22 -32.44 -46.30
CA CYS A 161 20.17 -32.20 -47.30
C CYS A 161 20.52 -32.72 -48.71
N GLY A 162 21.63 -33.46 -48.85
CA GLY A 162 22.09 -34.04 -50.12
C GLY A 162 22.82 -33.05 -51.04
N GLN A 163 23.18 -31.88 -50.52
CA GLN A 163 23.90 -30.81 -51.23
C GLN A 163 25.07 -30.26 -50.40
N GLY A 164 26.07 -31.11 -50.13
CA GLY A 164 27.32 -30.68 -49.50
C GLY A 164 27.98 -29.53 -50.26
N GLU A 165 27.98 -29.55 -51.61
CA GLU A 165 28.62 -28.51 -52.42
C GLU A 165 27.84 -27.18 -52.53
N GLU A 166 26.50 -27.16 -52.39
CA GLU A 166 25.71 -25.91 -52.50
C GLU A 166 25.62 -25.17 -51.15
N GLY A 167 25.56 -25.87 -50.02
CA GLY A 167 25.81 -25.21 -48.74
C GLY A 167 27.26 -24.90 -48.51
N ALA A 168 28.19 -25.72 -49.01
CA ALA A 168 29.59 -25.31 -49.10
C ALA A 168 29.73 -24.10 -50.01
N GLY A 169 28.96 -23.99 -51.08
CA GLY A 169 28.90 -22.84 -51.99
C GLY A 169 28.35 -21.59 -51.31
N LEU A 170 27.23 -21.65 -50.60
CA LEU A 170 26.65 -20.53 -49.86
C LEU A 170 27.55 -20.12 -48.67
N ALA A 171 28.14 -21.10 -47.98
CA ALA A 171 29.11 -20.90 -46.91
C ALA A 171 30.43 -20.32 -47.46
N SER A 172 30.91 -20.81 -48.61
CA SER A 172 32.07 -20.34 -49.37
C SER A 172 31.83 -18.95 -49.94
N ASP A 173 30.66 -18.66 -50.47
CA ASP A 173 30.29 -17.37 -51.05
C ASP A 173 30.08 -16.33 -49.96
N GLU A 174 29.60 -16.73 -48.77
CA GLU A 174 29.71 -15.91 -47.56
C GLU A 174 31.18 -15.68 -47.15
N LEU A 175 32.03 -16.73 -47.20
CA LEU A 175 33.48 -16.63 -46.98
C LEU A 175 34.23 -15.81 -48.05
N LYS A 176 33.73 -15.74 -49.28
CA LYS A 176 34.24 -14.96 -50.43
C LYS A 176 33.66 -13.55 -50.47
N VAL A 177 32.43 -13.31 -50.02
CA VAL A 177 31.95 -11.96 -49.69
C VAL A 177 32.79 -11.39 -48.54
N LEU A 178 33.34 -12.26 -47.70
CA LEU A 178 34.39 -11.91 -46.74
C LEU A 178 35.80 -11.81 -47.39
N LYS A 179 36.07 -12.41 -48.56
CA LYS A 179 37.39 -12.43 -49.28
C LYS A 179 37.40 -12.75 -50.84
N GLY A 180 36.81 -11.97 -51.76
CA GLY A 180 37.15 -11.89 -53.23
C GLY A 180 36.67 -12.94 -54.29
N ASN A 181 36.70 -12.52 -55.59
CA ASN A 181 36.03 -13.04 -56.86
C ASN A 181 36.49 -14.38 -57.50
N VAL A 182 35.56 -15.13 -58.15
CA VAL A 182 35.82 -16.22 -59.17
C VAL A 182 34.68 -16.31 -60.25
N SER A 183 34.85 -17.15 -61.30
CA SER A 183 34.46 -16.97 -62.72
C SER A 183 33.27 -17.78 -63.31
N ALA A 184 32.90 -17.46 -64.55
CA ALA A 184 31.64 -17.81 -65.22
C ALA A 184 31.44 -19.27 -65.70
N MET A 185 32.48 -20.12 -65.75
CA MET A 185 32.31 -21.51 -66.22
C MET A 185 31.76 -22.44 -65.12
N GLU A 186 31.85 -22.01 -63.86
CA GLU A 186 31.33 -22.70 -62.68
C GLU A 186 29.82 -22.45 -62.49
N SER A 187 29.25 -21.46 -63.18
CA SER A 187 27.83 -21.08 -63.09
C SER A 187 26.87 -21.99 -63.88
N THR A 188 27.36 -22.68 -64.91
CA THR A 188 26.45 -23.40 -65.85
C THR A 188 26.19 -24.83 -65.41
N ILE A 189 27.15 -25.47 -64.73
CA ILE A 189 26.99 -26.82 -64.17
C ILE A 189 26.09 -26.77 -62.90
N ALA A 190 26.10 -25.65 -62.18
CA ALA A 190 25.24 -25.39 -61.02
C ALA A 190 23.73 -25.28 -61.36
N HIS A 191 23.38 -24.93 -62.62
CA HIS A 191 21.98 -24.75 -63.01
C HIS A 191 21.23 -26.07 -63.25
N GLU A 192 21.91 -27.09 -63.76
CA GLU A 192 21.29 -28.39 -64.06
C GLU A 192 21.09 -29.26 -62.80
N LEU A 193 21.89 -29.04 -61.75
CA LEU A 193 21.73 -29.70 -60.44
C LEU A 193 20.61 -29.06 -59.58
N ALA A 194 20.37 -27.76 -59.75
CA ALA A 194 19.35 -26.98 -59.03
C ALA A 194 17.91 -27.48 -59.28
N VAL A 195 17.62 -27.95 -60.50
CA VAL A 195 16.29 -28.47 -60.89
C VAL A 195 15.98 -29.82 -60.21
N TYR A 196 17.01 -30.56 -59.78
CA TYR A 196 16.86 -31.84 -59.07
C TYR A 196 16.69 -31.66 -57.56
N ALA A 197 17.40 -30.69 -56.96
CA ALA A 197 17.39 -30.40 -55.52
C ALA A 197 16.10 -29.68 -55.04
N GLU A 198 15.42 -28.97 -55.93
CA GLU A 198 14.14 -28.28 -55.65
C GLU A 198 13.04 -29.24 -55.16
N ASN A 199 13.16 -30.54 -55.46
CA ASN A 199 12.15 -31.54 -55.14
C ASN A 199 12.27 -32.19 -53.74
N LEU A 200 13.32 -31.97 -52.94
CA LEU A 200 13.59 -32.80 -51.75
C LEU A 200 13.70 -32.11 -50.36
N CYS A 201 13.93 -30.80 -50.22
CA CYS A 201 14.20 -30.18 -48.90
C CYS A 201 13.06 -29.34 -48.30
N GLN A 202 12.45 -29.83 -47.21
CA GLN A 202 11.38 -29.17 -46.46
C GLN A 202 11.91 -28.06 -45.52
N VAL A 203 11.12 -26.98 -45.38
CA VAL A 203 11.32 -25.70 -44.64
C VAL A 203 11.78 -25.79 -43.16
N GLN A 204 12.01 -26.98 -42.60
CA GLN A 204 12.17 -27.20 -41.16
C GLN A 204 13.62 -27.19 -40.62
N VAL A 205 14.64 -27.09 -41.48
CA VAL A 205 16.03 -27.38 -41.08
C VAL A 205 16.79 -26.19 -40.45
N LEU A 206 16.31 -24.94 -40.60
CA LEU A 206 16.97 -23.79 -39.98
C LEU A 206 16.70 -23.74 -38.46
N ASP A 207 17.69 -24.13 -37.66
CA ASP A 207 17.69 -23.99 -36.20
C ASP A 207 18.32 -22.65 -35.80
N THR A 208 17.49 -21.61 -35.70
CA THR A 208 17.94 -20.30 -35.19
C THR A 208 18.05 -20.25 -33.67
N ASP A 209 17.57 -21.27 -32.93
CA ASP A 209 17.82 -21.35 -31.49
C ASP A 209 19.33 -21.48 -31.24
N PHE A 210 20.07 -22.10 -32.17
CA PHE A 210 21.55 -22.11 -32.18
C PHE A 210 22.15 -20.70 -32.17
N PHE A 211 21.70 -19.80 -33.06
CA PHE A 211 22.19 -18.42 -33.13
C PHE A 211 21.91 -17.64 -31.85
N VAL A 212 20.71 -17.83 -31.31
CA VAL A 212 20.24 -17.14 -30.11
C VAL A 212 20.99 -17.61 -28.87
N MET A 213 21.36 -18.90 -28.82
CA MET A 213 22.27 -19.43 -27.81
C MET A 213 23.72 -18.96 -27.97
N HIS A 214 24.17 -18.62 -29.19
CA HIS A 214 25.54 -18.24 -29.51
C HIS A 214 25.79 -16.74 -29.71
N LEU A 215 24.76 -15.88 -29.68
CA LEU A 215 24.84 -14.40 -29.75
C LEU A 215 25.46 -13.75 -28.48
N GLY A 216 26.41 -14.44 -27.88
CA GLY A 216 27.02 -14.18 -26.59
C GLY A 216 26.56 -15.26 -25.63
N GLY A 217 27.47 -16.15 -25.21
CA GLY A 217 27.15 -17.22 -24.27
C GLY A 217 26.42 -16.65 -23.06
N VAL A 218 25.10 -16.85 -23.00
CA VAL A 218 24.24 -16.40 -21.89
C VAL A 218 24.44 -17.34 -20.70
N SER A 219 25.69 -17.69 -20.41
CA SER A 219 26.08 -18.32 -19.16
C SER A 219 26.30 -17.19 -18.16
N ASP A 220 25.20 -16.71 -17.58
CA ASP A 220 25.31 -15.87 -16.40
C ASP A 220 25.52 -16.76 -15.19
N CYS A 221 26.43 -16.36 -14.31
CA CYS A 221 26.66 -17.09 -13.07
C CYS A 221 25.49 -16.92 -12.08
N SER A 222 24.66 -15.89 -12.29
CA SER A 222 23.42 -15.65 -11.57
C SER A 222 22.27 -16.37 -12.29
N GLU A 223 21.71 -17.40 -11.67
CA GLU A 223 20.56 -18.17 -12.16
C GLU A 223 19.35 -17.28 -12.47
N LEU A 224 19.08 -16.24 -11.68
CA LEU A 224 17.94 -15.34 -11.90
C LEU A 224 18.12 -14.48 -13.15
N ILE A 225 19.26 -13.81 -13.31
CA ILE A 225 19.58 -13.01 -14.51
C ILE A 225 19.72 -13.93 -15.74
N GLY A 226 20.36 -15.09 -15.59
CA GLY A 226 20.52 -16.08 -16.65
C GLY A 226 19.17 -16.55 -17.19
N LEU A 227 18.24 -16.98 -16.33
CA LEU A 227 16.89 -17.40 -16.76
C LEU A 227 16.11 -16.26 -17.42
N SER A 228 16.21 -15.04 -16.90
CA SER A 228 15.54 -13.87 -17.50
C SER A 228 16.13 -13.46 -18.85
N LEU A 229 17.45 -13.51 -19.01
CA LEU A 229 18.14 -13.27 -20.28
C LEU A 229 17.82 -14.38 -21.28
N MET A 230 17.84 -15.65 -20.88
CA MET A 230 17.48 -16.77 -21.74
C MET A 230 16.03 -16.70 -22.20
N ALA A 231 15.07 -16.38 -21.32
CA ALA A 231 13.67 -16.23 -21.70
C ALA A 231 13.45 -15.07 -22.70
N LYS A 232 14.25 -13.99 -22.60
CA LYS A 232 14.20 -12.87 -23.57
C LYS A 232 14.90 -13.20 -24.87
N ALA A 233 16.09 -13.79 -24.79
CA ALA A 233 16.83 -14.29 -25.93
C ALA A 233 15.97 -15.27 -26.72
N GLN A 234 15.31 -16.23 -26.07
CA GLN A 234 14.42 -17.19 -26.71
C GLN A 234 13.24 -16.52 -27.44
N ARG A 235 12.60 -15.51 -26.85
CA ARG A 235 11.51 -14.76 -27.53
C ARG A 235 12.02 -13.96 -28.72
N ALA A 236 13.09 -13.19 -28.53
CA ALA A 236 13.70 -12.43 -29.63
C ALA A 236 14.23 -13.37 -30.73
N GLY A 237 14.69 -14.55 -30.33
CA GLY A 237 15.12 -15.63 -31.19
C GLY A 237 14.01 -16.18 -32.07
N GLN A 238 12.83 -16.40 -31.52
CA GLN A 238 11.65 -16.80 -32.29
C GLN A 238 11.21 -15.74 -33.31
N HIS A 239 11.38 -14.45 -32.98
CA HIS A 239 11.14 -13.36 -33.93
C HIS A 239 12.20 -13.33 -35.04
N LEU A 240 13.48 -13.44 -34.69
CA LEU A 240 14.57 -13.50 -35.65
C LEU A 240 14.49 -14.75 -36.52
N ASP A 241 14.05 -15.89 -35.98
CA ASP A 241 13.77 -17.13 -36.70
C ASP A 241 12.76 -16.90 -37.82
N TYR A 242 11.63 -16.29 -37.47
CA TYR A 242 10.58 -15.99 -38.41
C TYR A 242 11.08 -15.09 -39.54
N TYR A 243 11.83 -14.02 -39.22
CA TYR A 243 12.36 -13.12 -40.26
C TYR A 243 13.50 -13.74 -41.06
N ALA A 244 14.35 -14.58 -40.46
CA ALA A 244 15.41 -15.30 -41.16
C ALA A 244 14.82 -16.30 -42.17
N LYS A 245 13.87 -17.12 -41.72
CA LYS A 245 13.17 -18.09 -42.58
C LYS A 245 12.37 -17.38 -43.68
N SER A 246 11.74 -16.25 -43.35
CA SER A 246 11.03 -15.44 -44.34
C SER A 246 11.97 -14.80 -45.35
N ALA A 247 13.13 -14.31 -44.91
CA ALA A 247 14.17 -13.76 -45.78
C ALA A 247 14.73 -14.83 -46.73
N LEU A 248 14.93 -16.06 -46.24
CA LEU A 248 15.36 -17.20 -47.06
C LEU A 248 14.31 -17.63 -48.08
N VAL A 249 13.04 -17.72 -47.66
CA VAL A 249 11.95 -18.05 -48.60
C VAL A 249 11.81 -16.98 -49.68
N LEU A 250 12.02 -15.71 -49.33
CA LEU A 250 11.93 -14.58 -50.26
C LEU A 250 13.23 -14.34 -51.04
N HIS A 251 14.34 -14.98 -50.67
CA HIS A 251 15.63 -14.72 -51.31
C HIS A 251 15.66 -15.29 -52.72
N ASN A 252 16.05 -14.46 -53.67
CA ASN A 252 16.46 -14.88 -55.00
C ASN A 252 17.69 -14.09 -55.46
N GLN A 253 18.24 -14.46 -56.63
CA GLN A 253 19.43 -13.81 -57.19
C GLN A 253 19.24 -12.32 -57.46
N GLU A 254 18.00 -11.88 -57.74
CA GLU A 254 17.70 -10.49 -58.12
C GLU A 254 17.50 -9.57 -56.92
N ASN A 255 16.85 -10.06 -55.86
CA ASN A 255 16.45 -9.24 -54.70
C ASN A 255 17.44 -9.29 -53.53
N GLY A 256 18.32 -10.31 -53.49
CA GLY A 256 19.39 -10.41 -52.49
C GLY A 256 18.90 -10.38 -51.03
N VAL A 257 17.64 -10.68 -50.74
CA VAL A 257 17.03 -10.44 -49.40
C VAL A 257 17.76 -11.20 -48.31
N GLY A 258 18.18 -12.44 -48.57
CA GLY A 258 19.03 -13.21 -47.66
C GLY A 258 20.35 -12.49 -47.36
N HIS A 259 21.02 -11.95 -48.37
CA HIS A 259 22.25 -11.17 -48.18
C HIS A 259 22.00 -9.88 -47.40
N HIS A 260 20.90 -9.19 -47.64
CA HIS A 260 20.53 -7.99 -46.86
C HIS A 260 20.18 -8.30 -45.41
N PHE A 261 19.58 -9.46 -45.14
CA PHE A 261 19.34 -9.95 -43.79
C PHE A 261 20.67 -10.25 -43.09
N VAL A 262 21.61 -10.94 -43.76
CA VAL A 262 22.93 -11.20 -43.21
C VAL A 262 23.73 -9.89 -43.03
N GLN A 263 23.60 -8.93 -43.95
CA GLN A 263 24.19 -7.59 -43.80
C GLN A 263 23.59 -6.83 -42.60
N LEU A 264 22.28 -6.94 -42.35
CA LEU A 264 21.63 -6.39 -41.16
C LEU A 264 22.22 -6.99 -39.88
N LEU A 265 22.50 -8.31 -39.89
CA LEU A 265 23.16 -8.99 -38.77
C LEU A 265 24.65 -8.60 -38.62
N LYS A 266 25.33 -8.23 -39.72
CA LYS A 266 26.74 -7.79 -39.76
C LYS A 266 26.94 -6.29 -39.42
N GLY A 267 25.91 -5.45 -39.54
CA GLY A 267 26.09 -4.02 -39.83
C GLY A 267 25.62 -3.01 -38.77
N HIS A 268 26.45 -2.69 -37.79
CA HIS A 268 26.54 -1.32 -37.24
C HIS A 268 27.99 -0.85 -36.98
N GLY A 269 29.02 -1.53 -37.53
CA GLY A 269 30.43 -1.19 -37.27
C GLY A 269 31.18 -0.35 -38.32
N ASN A 270 30.65 -0.13 -39.53
CA ASN A 270 31.31 0.70 -40.55
C ASN A 270 30.32 1.68 -41.21
N ARG A 271 30.67 2.96 -41.20
CA ARG A 271 29.76 4.10 -41.28
C ARG A 271 29.18 4.43 -42.67
N GLU A 272 29.48 3.63 -43.70
CA GLU A 272 29.15 4.02 -45.09
C GLU A 272 28.13 3.14 -45.82
N THR A 273 27.79 1.92 -45.37
CA THR A 273 26.78 1.07 -46.06
C THR A 273 25.96 0.15 -45.15
N THR A 274 25.58 0.56 -43.93
CA THR A 274 24.72 -0.28 -43.08
C THR A 274 23.26 -0.18 -43.51
N THR A 275 22.69 -1.29 -44.00
CA THR A 275 21.25 -1.51 -44.08
C THR A 275 20.68 -1.43 -42.66
N ASN A 276 20.03 -0.32 -42.32
CA ASN A 276 19.29 -0.22 -41.07
C ASN A 276 18.01 -1.09 -41.12
N VAL A 277 17.43 -1.39 -39.96
CA VAL A 277 16.23 -2.24 -39.85
C VAL A 277 15.10 -1.77 -40.77
N ALA A 278 14.92 -0.45 -40.94
CA ALA A 278 13.89 0.10 -41.82
C ALA A 278 14.17 -0.18 -43.31
N THR A 279 15.43 -0.08 -43.76
CA THR A 279 15.82 -0.47 -45.12
C THR A 279 15.68 -1.96 -45.37
N PHE A 280 16.05 -2.82 -44.41
CA PHE A 280 15.84 -4.25 -44.55
C PHE A 280 14.34 -4.60 -44.62
N GLN A 281 13.53 -3.98 -43.76
CA GLN A 281 12.08 -4.17 -43.79
C GLN A 281 11.48 -3.75 -45.13
N ALA A 282 11.94 -2.65 -45.73
CA ALA A 282 11.51 -2.23 -47.07
C ALA A 282 11.93 -3.23 -48.16
N ILE A 283 13.16 -3.78 -48.08
CA ILE A 283 13.65 -4.80 -49.03
C ILE A 283 12.85 -6.09 -48.91
N LEU A 284 12.58 -6.54 -47.67
CA LEU A 284 11.76 -7.72 -47.39
C LEU A 284 10.33 -7.56 -47.92
N GLN A 285 9.75 -6.37 -47.73
CA GLN A 285 8.42 -6.02 -48.24
C GLN A 285 8.39 -6.01 -49.77
N ASN A 286 9.36 -5.35 -50.42
CA ASN A 286 9.47 -5.33 -51.89
C ASN A 286 9.63 -6.73 -52.46
N ALA A 287 10.45 -7.57 -51.84
CA ALA A 287 10.62 -8.96 -52.26
C ALA A 287 9.37 -9.80 -52.07
N SER A 288 8.62 -9.57 -50.98
CA SER A 288 7.33 -10.23 -50.76
C SER A 288 6.31 -9.86 -51.84
N GLN A 289 6.22 -8.57 -52.20
CA GLN A 289 5.36 -8.11 -53.28
C GLN A 289 5.79 -8.68 -54.64
N ALA A 290 7.08 -8.65 -54.96
CA ALA A 290 7.61 -9.21 -56.20
C ALA A 290 7.37 -10.73 -56.31
N SER A 291 7.34 -11.42 -55.17
CA SER A 291 7.09 -12.85 -55.10
C SER A 291 5.60 -13.23 -55.04
N ALA A 292 4.68 -12.25 -55.01
CA ALA A 292 3.24 -12.50 -54.81
C ALA A 292 2.63 -13.44 -55.87
N GLU A 293 3.17 -13.42 -57.09
CA GLU A 293 2.73 -14.27 -58.21
C GLU A 293 3.46 -15.64 -58.23
N HIS A 294 4.54 -15.80 -57.45
CA HIS A 294 5.30 -17.04 -57.36
C HIS A 294 4.67 -18.00 -56.34
N LEU A 295 3.71 -18.81 -56.81
CA LEU A 295 2.92 -19.77 -56.03
C LEU A 295 3.75 -20.62 -55.04
N PRO A 296 4.90 -21.23 -55.41
CA PRO A 296 5.72 -22.00 -54.47
C PRO A 296 6.24 -21.17 -53.30
N THR A 297 6.65 -19.92 -53.55
CA THR A 297 7.17 -19.00 -52.53
C THR A 297 6.06 -18.59 -51.57
N MET A 298 4.87 -18.28 -52.09
CA MET A 298 3.71 -17.91 -51.25
C MET A 298 3.20 -19.10 -50.43
N ALA A 299 3.24 -20.32 -50.96
CA ALA A 299 2.91 -21.52 -50.18
C ALA A 299 3.88 -21.74 -49.01
N ARG A 300 5.18 -21.51 -49.24
CA ARG A 300 6.21 -21.60 -48.20
C ARG A 300 6.06 -20.51 -47.13
N LEU A 301 5.79 -19.26 -47.51
CA LEU A 301 5.51 -18.18 -46.54
C LEU A 301 4.25 -18.46 -45.73
N ARG A 302 3.19 -18.97 -46.37
CA ARG A 302 1.95 -19.33 -45.67
C ARG A 302 2.17 -20.44 -44.65
N LEU A 303 3.02 -21.42 -44.97
CA LEU A 303 3.41 -22.47 -44.03
C LEU A 303 4.20 -21.90 -42.84
N LEU A 304 5.10 -20.93 -43.09
CA LEU A 304 5.82 -20.23 -42.03
C LEU A 304 4.87 -19.46 -41.11
N ASP A 305 3.89 -18.73 -41.66
CA ASP A 305 2.90 -18.02 -40.85
C ASP A 305 2.06 -18.99 -40.01
N LEU A 306 1.54 -20.08 -40.59
CA LEU A 306 0.75 -21.05 -39.82
C LEU A 306 1.50 -21.63 -38.61
N LYS A 307 2.82 -21.78 -38.71
CA LYS A 307 3.65 -22.35 -37.65
C LYS A 307 4.15 -21.31 -36.64
N HIS A 308 4.51 -20.12 -37.10
CA HIS A 308 5.25 -19.13 -36.30
C HIS A 308 4.45 -17.87 -35.97
N TYR A 309 3.31 -17.62 -36.62
CA TYR A 309 2.51 -16.40 -36.43
C TYR A 309 2.02 -16.23 -34.99
N GLU A 310 1.62 -17.32 -34.31
CA GLU A 310 1.23 -17.24 -32.88
C GLU A 310 2.40 -16.86 -31.97
N HIS A 311 3.61 -17.33 -32.27
CA HIS A 311 4.79 -17.01 -31.49
C HIS A 311 5.23 -15.56 -31.68
N VAL A 312 5.10 -15.03 -32.91
CA VAL A 312 5.48 -13.65 -33.28
C VAL A 312 4.42 -12.63 -32.84
N HIS A 313 3.14 -12.94 -33.00
CA HIS A 313 2.05 -11.99 -32.78
C HIS A 313 1.25 -12.24 -31.48
N GLY A 314 1.46 -13.38 -30.82
CA GLY A 314 0.78 -13.78 -29.59
C GLY A 314 -0.63 -14.36 -29.78
N TYR A 315 -1.03 -14.64 -31.03
CA TYR A 315 -2.31 -15.24 -31.41
C TYR A 315 -2.22 -15.87 -32.80
N THR A 316 -3.05 -16.88 -33.10
CA THR A 316 -3.09 -17.51 -34.43
C THR A 316 -3.76 -16.61 -35.47
N VAL A 317 -3.41 -16.76 -36.76
CA VAL A 317 -4.09 -16.07 -37.89
C VAL A 317 -5.60 -16.34 -37.84
N GLU A 318 -6.00 -17.57 -37.52
CA GLU A 318 -7.41 -17.94 -37.42
C GLU A 318 -8.12 -17.23 -36.25
N SER A 319 -7.43 -17.03 -35.11
CA SER A 319 -7.94 -16.24 -33.99
C SER A 319 -8.09 -14.77 -34.36
N TYR A 320 -7.12 -14.19 -35.08
CA TYR A 320 -7.18 -12.82 -35.59
C TYR A 320 -8.36 -12.63 -36.54
N CYS A 321 -8.50 -13.52 -37.52
CA CYS A 321 -9.54 -13.45 -38.54
C CYS A 321 -10.95 -13.69 -37.98
N ARG A 322 -11.09 -14.56 -36.98
CA ARG A 322 -12.36 -14.72 -36.25
C ARG A 322 -12.68 -13.51 -35.38
N GLY A 323 -11.69 -12.95 -34.69
CA GLY A 323 -11.85 -11.75 -33.86
C GLY A 323 -12.30 -10.52 -34.65
N ASN A 324 -11.75 -10.35 -35.87
CA ASN A 324 -12.06 -9.17 -36.68
C ASN A 324 -13.47 -9.15 -37.29
N ARG A 325 -14.10 -10.32 -37.45
CA ARG A 325 -15.49 -10.41 -37.94
C ARG A 325 -16.55 -10.17 -36.87
N LEU A 326 -16.24 -10.33 -35.58
CA LEU A 326 -17.25 -10.41 -34.52
C LEU A 326 -17.00 -9.51 -33.29
N GLY A 327 -15.96 -8.67 -33.24
CA GLY A 327 -15.64 -7.93 -32.01
C GLY A 327 -14.85 -6.62 -32.11
N VAL A 328 -14.59 -6.08 -33.31
CA VAL A 328 -13.70 -4.91 -33.47
C VAL A 328 -14.50 -3.61 -33.64
N ALA A 329 -13.97 -2.51 -33.11
CA ALA A 329 -14.64 -1.21 -33.05
C ALA A 329 -15.14 -0.76 -34.44
N PRO A 330 -16.34 -0.13 -34.55
CA PRO A 330 -16.93 0.24 -35.84
C PRO A 330 -16.00 1.00 -36.77
N TRP A 331 -15.20 1.95 -36.26
CA TRP A 331 -14.24 2.70 -37.08
C TRP A 331 -13.10 1.85 -37.68
N VAL A 332 -12.76 0.71 -37.07
CA VAL A 332 -11.79 -0.27 -37.61
C VAL A 332 -12.44 -1.14 -38.69
N ARG A 333 -13.75 -1.38 -38.57
CA ARG A 333 -14.56 -2.03 -39.61
C ARG A 333 -14.89 -1.11 -40.78
N GLU A 334 -15.02 0.19 -40.51
CA GLU A 334 -15.34 1.22 -41.48
C GLU A 334 -14.09 1.82 -42.15
N SER A 335 -12.90 1.58 -41.59
CA SER A 335 -11.63 1.99 -42.22
C SER A 335 -11.35 1.08 -43.42
N PRO A 336 -11.43 1.59 -44.65
CA PRO A 336 -11.16 0.79 -45.83
C PRO A 336 -9.72 0.25 -45.82
N GLU A 337 -8.78 1.00 -45.23
CA GLU A 337 -7.37 0.63 -45.10
C GLU A 337 -7.16 -0.60 -44.22
N ILE A 338 -7.90 -0.73 -43.09
CA ILE A 338 -7.81 -1.93 -42.24
C ILE A 338 -8.57 -3.09 -42.89
N GLN A 339 -9.71 -2.83 -43.52
CA GLN A 339 -10.45 -3.89 -44.23
C GLN A 339 -9.67 -4.47 -45.39
N ASN A 340 -8.93 -3.66 -46.14
CA ASN A 340 -8.06 -4.13 -47.21
C ASN A 340 -6.98 -5.10 -46.68
N TYR A 341 -6.30 -4.73 -45.57
CA TYR A 341 -5.33 -5.62 -44.92
C TYR A 341 -5.96 -6.92 -44.42
N VAL A 342 -7.15 -6.84 -43.84
CA VAL A 342 -7.87 -8.00 -43.29
C VAL A 342 -8.39 -8.88 -44.39
N ASP A 343 -8.87 -8.31 -45.49
CA ASP A 343 -9.27 -9.06 -46.67
C ASP A 343 -8.08 -9.77 -47.28
N CYS A 344 -6.91 -9.14 -47.32
CA CYS A 344 -5.66 -9.81 -47.71
C CYS A 344 -5.36 -11.03 -46.81
N LEU A 345 -5.30 -10.83 -45.49
CA LEU A 345 -4.85 -11.88 -44.56
C LEU A 345 -5.91 -12.96 -44.31
N CYS A 346 -7.18 -12.58 -44.20
CA CYS A 346 -8.26 -13.45 -43.73
C CYS A 346 -9.18 -13.97 -44.83
N VAL A 347 -9.42 -13.18 -45.87
CA VAL A 347 -10.30 -13.58 -46.99
C VAL A 347 -9.49 -14.23 -48.09
N ARG A 348 -8.43 -13.57 -48.55
CA ARG A 348 -7.51 -14.07 -49.57
C ARG A 348 -6.49 -15.06 -48.99
N GLN A 349 -6.39 -15.15 -47.66
CA GLN A 349 -5.49 -16.06 -46.95
C GLN A 349 -4.03 -15.95 -47.44
N GLN A 350 -3.64 -14.72 -47.75
CA GLN A 350 -2.28 -14.40 -48.16
C GLN A 350 -1.36 -14.37 -46.93
N PRO A 351 -0.05 -14.63 -47.11
CA PRO A 351 0.91 -14.52 -46.01
C PRO A 351 0.91 -13.11 -45.39
N SER A 352 1.08 -13.00 -44.07
CA SER A 352 1.04 -11.73 -43.35
C SER A 352 2.11 -10.76 -43.83
N LEU A 353 3.31 -11.25 -44.17
CA LEU A 353 4.37 -10.43 -44.76
C LEU A 353 3.95 -9.78 -46.09
N LEU A 354 3.21 -10.52 -46.93
CA LEU A 354 2.70 -9.98 -48.19
C LEU A 354 1.62 -8.93 -47.93
N CYS A 355 0.72 -9.19 -46.98
CA CYS A 355 -0.32 -8.24 -46.61
C CYS A 355 0.25 -6.97 -45.96
N ASP A 356 1.27 -7.11 -45.12
CA ASP A 356 2.00 -6.00 -44.52
C ASP A 356 2.65 -5.15 -45.61
N ALA A 357 3.23 -5.77 -46.63
CA ALA A 357 3.83 -5.06 -47.74
C ALA A 357 2.78 -4.36 -48.61
N GLN A 358 1.71 -5.06 -49.00
CA GLN A 358 0.66 -4.51 -49.90
C GLN A 358 -0.10 -3.34 -49.27
N HIS A 359 -0.30 -3.37 -47.96
CA HIS A 359 -1.14 -2.39 -47.26
C HIS A 359 -0.36 -1.47 -46.31
N LEU A 360 0.97 -1.43 -46.40
CA LEU A 360 1.80 -0.60 -45.50
C LEU A 360 1.40 0.88 -45.53
N GLN A 361 1.26 1.46 -46.73
CA GLN A 361 0.90 2.87 -46.88
C GLN A 361 -0.51 3.17 -46.33
N GLU A 362 -1.44 2.24 -46.54
CA GLU A 362 -2.80 2.32 -46.02
C GLU A 362 -2.78 2.27 -44.48
N LEU A 363 -2.02 1.36 -43.88
CA LEU A 363 -1.86 1.24 -42.42
C LEU A 363 -1.12 2.45 -41.79
N GLU A 364 -0.12 3.01 -42.46
CA GLU A 364 0.58 4.21 -41.98
C GLU A 364 -0.31 5.46 -41.97
N SER A 365 -1.23 5.57 -42.93
CA SER A 365 -2.21 6.67 -42.99
C SER A 365 -3.15 6.70 -41.77
N ILE A 366 -3.37 5.54 -41.15
CA ILE A 366 -4.22 5.38 -39.96
C ILE A 366 -3.49 5.73 -38.66
N ARG A 367 -2.16 5.57 -38.63
CA ARG A 367 -1.33 5.83 -37.44
C ARG A 367 -1.62 7.19 -36.77
N PRO A 368 -1.70 8.34 -37.48
CA PRO A 368 -2.03 9.62 -36.86
C PRO A 368 -3.49 9.71 -36.38
N ILE A 369 -4.44 9.01 -37.03
CA ILE A 369 -5.85 8.95 -36.62
C ILE A 369 -5.97 8.22 -35.28
N VAL A 370 -5.24 7.12 -35.12
CA VAL A 370 -5.17 6.35 -33.87
C VAL A 370 -4.54 7.17 -32.76
N MET A 371 -3.39 7.81 -33.03
CA MET A 371 -2.70 8.64 -32.04
C MET A 371 -3.51 9.86 -31.61
N LYS A 372 -4.20 10.51 -32.55
CA LYS A 372 -5.11 11.63 -32.25
C LYS A 372 -6.26 11.20 -31.35
N ARG A 373 -6.91 10.07 -31.64
CA ARG A 373 -8.01 9.54 -30.82
C ARG A 373 -7.52 9.09 -29.43
N LEU A 374 -6.31 8.52 -29.34
CA LEU A 374 -5.69 8.15 -28.06
C LEU A 374 -5.40 9.41 -27.20
N GLN A 375 -4.96 10.50 -27.84
CA GLN A 375 -4.66 11.77 -27.19
C GLN A 375 -5.94 12.53 -26.78
N GLU A 376 -6.99 12.46 -27.59
CA GLU A 376 -8.33 12.96 -27.26
C GLU A 376 -8.92 12.20 -26.06
N ALA A 377 -8.84 10.87 -26.04
CA ALA A 377 -9.28 10.03 -24.91
C ALA A 377 -8.48 10.33 -23.63
N LYS A 378 -7.15 10.52 -23.74
CA LYS A 378 -6.28 10.91 -22.63
C LYS A 378 -6.62 12.30 -22.08
N SER A 379 -7.01 13.25 -22.93
CA SER A 379 -7.38 14.61 -22.52
C SER A 379 -8.76 14.70 -21.85
N ALA A 380 -9.69 13.81 -22.22
CA ALA A 380 -11.01 13.70 -21.59
C ALA A 380 -10.98 13.05 -20.18
N ALA A 381 -9.90 12.31 -19.86
CA ALA A 381 -9.76 11.54 -18.62
C ALA A 381 -9.04 12.28 -17.46
N SER A 382 -9.13 13.62 -17.37
CA SER A 382 -8.56 14.35 -16.23
C SER A 382 -9.43 14.21 -14.96
N PRO A 383 -8.84 14.05 -13.75
CA PRO A 383 -9.59 13.99 -12.48
C PRO A 383 -10.46 15.23 -12.20
N ALA A 384 -10.15 16.36 -12.85
CA ALA A 384 -10.92 17.59 -12.78
C ALA A 384 -12.26 17.50 -13.55
N ALA A 385 -12.32 16.73 -14.65
CA ALA A 385 -13.55 16.54 -15.43
C ALA A 385 -14.57 15.67 -14.68
N LEU A 386 -14.13 14.63 -13.97
CA LEU A 386 -14.98 13.79 -13.11
C LEU A 386 -15.57 14.57 -11.91
N MET A 387 -14.82 15.51 -11.34
CA MET A 387 -15.31 16.43 -10.31
C MET A 387 -16.27 17.50 -10.88
N GLN A 388 -16.03 18.00 -12.10
CA GLN A 388 -16.94 18.94 -12.75
C GLN A 388 -18.29 18.33 -13.11
N ILE A 389 -18.35 17.02 -13.41
CA ILE A 389 -19.63 16.30 -13.60
C ILE A 389 -20.41 16.22 -12.28
N ALA A 390 -19.74 16.01 -11.15
CA ALA A 390 -20.36 16.04 -9.82
C ALA A 390 -20.87 17.45 -9.43
N GLU A 391 -20.23 18.52 -9.95
CA GLU A 391 -20.67 19.91 -9.75
C GLU A 391 -21.75 20.36 -10.77
N SER A 392 -21.78 19.81 -11.98
CA SER A 392 -22.78 20.16 -13.01
C SER A 392 -24.17 19.56 -12.75
N VAL A 393 -24.27 18.50 -11.95
CA VAL A 393 -25.55 17.90 -11.50
C VAL A 393 -26.39 18.87 -10.63
N LYS A 394 -25.82 19.99 -10.18
CA LYS A 394 -26.58 21.07 -9.51
C LYS A 394 -27.33 22.02 -10.46
N ARG A 395 -27.11 21.95 -11.77
CA ARG A 395 -27.87 22.75 -12.75
C ARG A 395 -28.73 21.80 -13.60
N THR A 396 -30.03 22.08 -13.65
CA THR A 396 -31.07 21.30 -14.32
C THR A 396 -30.77 21.10 -15.81
N ILE A 397 -30.20 19.95 -16.15
CA ILE A 397 -30.29 19.32 -17.46
C ILE A 397 -31.53 18.42 -17.41
N GLY A 398 -32.40 18.49 -18.42
CA GLY A 398 -33.65 17.72 -18.45
C GLY A 398 -33.38 16.23 -18.61
N LEU A 399 -33.31 15.51 -17.49
CA LEU A 399 -33.18 14.05 -17.43
C LEU A 399 -34.59 13.42 -17.41
N GLY A 400 -34.85 12.46 -18.29
CA GLY A 400 -36.13 11.74 -18.39
C GLY A 400 -36.00 10.24 -18.06
N PRO A 401 -37.11 9.56 -17.71
CA PRO A 401 -37.11 8.11 -17.51
C PRO A 401 -36.82 7.37 -18.83
N CYS A 402 -36.17 6.22 -18.75
CA CYS A 402 -35.93 5.37 -19.92
C CYS A 402 -37.21 4.62 -20.31
N GLY A 403 -37.82 4.97 -21.44
CA GLY A 403 -38.97 4.27 -22.03
C GLY A 403 -40.35 4.82 -21.64
N ASP A 404 -41.38 4.34 -22.33
CA ASP A 404 -42.77 4.84 -22.26
C ASP A 404 -43.52 4.48 -20.96
N SER A 405 -42.92 3.66 -20.09
CA SER A 405 -43.47 3.32 -18.78
C SER A 405 -43.28 4.50 -17.83
N ALA A 406 -44.39 5.18 -17.51
CA ALA A 406 -44.51 6.46 -16.78
C ALA A 406 -43.82 6.56 -15.40
N LEU A 407 -43.09 5.55 -14.93
CA LEU A 407 -42.43 5.55 -13.63
C LEU A 407 -40.93 5.17 -13.65
N GLY A 408 -40.34 4.66 -14.75
CA GLY A 408 -38.88 4.47 -14.88
C GLY A 408 -38.17 3.64 -13.80
N ILE A 409 -38.91 2.89 -12.97
CA ILE A 409 -38.41 2.12 -11.82
C ILE A 409 -38.93 0.69 -11.93
N SER A 410 -38.02 -0.29 -11.91
CA SER A 410 -38.36 -1.72 -11.87
C SER A 410 -37.77 -2.36 -10.61
N CYS A 411 -38.61 -2.97 -9.77
CA CYS A 411 -38.21 -3.63 -8.54
C CYS A 411 -38.63 -5.10 -8.52
N SER A 412 -37.71 -5.98 -8.13
CA SER A 412 -37.98 -7.37 -7.78
C SER A 412 -37.42 -7.67 -6.39
N LEU A 413 -38.16 -8.41 -5.58
CA LEU A 413 -37.72 -8.89 -4.27
C LEU A 413 -38.09 -10.36 -4.10
N CYS A 414 -37.09 -11.20 -3.90
CA CYS A 414 -37.24 -12.63 -3.68
C CYS A 414 -36.85 -13.02 -2.25
N VAL A 415 -37.61 -13.95 -1.69
CA VAL A 415 -37.30 -14.65 -0.44
C VAL A 415 -37.45 -16.15 -0.68
N ASP A 416 -36.37 -16.93 -0.49
CA ASP A 416 -36.36 -18.39 -0.70
C ASP A 416 -37.03 -18.81 -2.01
N SER A 417 -36.59 -18.23 -3.13
CA SER A 417 -37.12 -18.44 -4.49
C SER A 417 -38.52 -17.90 -4.79
N VAL A 418 -39.25 -17.35 -3.81
CA VAL A 418 -40.53 -16.66 -4.05
C VAL A 418 -40.28 -15.18 -4.30
N CYS A 419 -40.48 -14.73 -5.54
CA CYS A 419 -40.27 -13.34 -5.97
C CYS A 419 -41.59 -12.57 -6.06
N MET A 420 -41.55 -11.29 -5.66
CA MET A 420 -42.60 -10.31 -5.93
C MET A 420 -42.07 -9.25 -6.88
N ASP A 421 -42.74 -9.08 -8.03
CA ASP A 421 -42.43 -8.05 -9.01
C ASP A 421 -43.36 -6.84 -8.83
N GLY A 422 -42.76 -5.67 -8.63
CA GLY A 422 -43.46 -4.41 -8.37
C GLY A 422 -43.95 -3.74 -9.66
N GLY A 423 -44.84 -4.38 -10.41
CA GLY A 423 -45.47 -3.81 -11.59
C GLY A 423 -46.64 -2.88 -11.26
N GLY A 424 -46.37 -1.66 -10.76
CA GLY A 424 -47.36 -0.59 -10.70
C GLY A 424 -47.58 0.05 -9.32
N GLY A 425 -47.17 1.32 -9.19
CA GLY A 425 -47.55 2.23 -8.11
C GLY A 425 -47.02 1.89 -6.71
N PHE A 426 -46.37 2.87 -6.05
CA PHE A 426 -45.88 2.80 -4.66
C PHE A 426 -46.99 2.72 -3.58
N SER A 427 -48.03 1.91 -3.79
CA SER A 427 -49.24 1.85 -2.96
C SER A 427 -49.38 0.58 -2.11
N VAL A 428 -48.41 -0.35 -2.12
CA VAL A 428 -48.47 -1.54 -1.27
C VAL A 428 -47.42 -1.44 -0.17
N ASP A 429 -47.81 -1.72 1.08
CA ASP A 429 -46.98 -1.62 2.28
C ASP A 429 -45.92 -2.75 2.31
N HIS A 430 -44.93 -2.63 1.42
CA HIS A 430 -43.85 -3.59 1.24
C HIS A 430 -43.02 -3.78 2.52
N ILE A 431 -43.04 -2.80 3.44
CA ILE A 431 -42.38 -2.90 4.75
C ILE A 431 -43.11 -3.90 5.66
N ALA A 432 -44.45 -3.95 5.63
CA ALA A 432 -45.23 -4.95 6.37
C ALA A 432 -45.00 -6.37 5.82
N ALA A 433 -44.91 -6.52 4.50
CA ALA A 433 -44.54 -7.78 3.85
C ALA A 433 -43.11 -8.21 4.25
N LEU A 434 -42.14 -7.30 4.20
CA LEU A 434 -40.76 -7.54 4.64
C LEU A 434 -40.69 -7.95 6.12
N THR A 435 -41.47 -7.31 6.98
CA THR A 435 -41.50 -7.57 8.43
C THR A 435 -42.12 -8.93 8.76
N THR A 436 -43.06 -9.40 7.94
CA THR A 436 -43.70 -10.71 8.09
C THR A 436 -42.79 -11.82 7.55
N LEU A 437 -42.05 -11.55 6.46
CA LEU A 437 -41.04 -12.44 5.89
C LEU A 437 -39.78 -12.58 6.77
N LEU A 438 -39.32 -11.48 7.41
CA LEU A 438 -38.19 -11.49 8.36
C LEU A 438 -38.47 -12.21 9.69
N LYS A 439 -39.73 -12.55 9.97
CA LYS A 439 -40.13 -13.37 11.13
C LYS A 439 -40.07 -14.88 10.83
N GLY A 440 -39.96 -15.27 9.55
CA GLY A 440 -39.82 -16.67 9.12
C GLY A 440 -38.40 -17.24 9.30
N PRO A 441 -38.23 -18.57 9.29
CA PRO A 441 -36.92 -19.20 9.46
C PRO A 441 -36.01 -18.95 8.23
N SER A 442 -34.95 -18.15 8.43
CA SER A 442 -33.73 -18.08 7.61
C SER A 442 -33.91 -18.03 6.08
N GLY A 443 -34.93 -17.33 5.60
CA GLY A 443 -35.14 -17.22 4.17
C GLY A 443 -34.16 -16.28 3.47
N CYS A 444 -33.76 -16.65 2.27
CA CYS A 444 -32.74 -15.97 1.50
C CYS A 444 -33.30 -14.79 0.74
N ILE A 445 -32.87 -13.59 1.15
CA ILE A 445 -33.38 -12.33 0.63
C ILE A 445 -32.46 -11.85 -0.48
N THR A 446 -33.00 -11.77 -1.68
CA THR A 446 -32.36 -11.13 -2.82
C THR A 446 -33.36 -10.19 -3.46
N GLY A 447 -33.03 -8.91 -3.59
CA GLY A 447 -33.89 -7.98 -4.32
C GLY A 447 -33.07 -6.90 -5.00
N SER A 448 -33.62 -6.31 -6.05
CA SER A 448 -33.01 -5.21 -6.78
C SER A 448 -34.09 -4.28 -7.32
N CYS A 449 -33.87 -2.99 -7.13
CA CYS A 449 -34.65 -1.91 -7.72
C CYS A 449 -33.73 -1.11 -8.64
N GLY A 450 -34.00 -1.18 -9.95
CA GLY A 450 -33.32 -0.39 -10.96
C GLY A 450 -34.07 0.92 -11.23
N ILE A 451 -33.34 2.03 -11.22
CA ILE A 451 -33.80 3.32 -11.73
C ILE A 451 -33.02 3.61 -13.01
N CYS A 452 -33.71 3.75 -14.13
CA CYS A 452 -33.07 4.11 -15.39
C CYS A 452 -33.28 5.59 -15.69
N VAL A 453 -32.19 6.31 -15.95
CA VAL A 453 -32.20 7.73 -16.29
C VAL A 453 -31.51 7.94 -17.64
N GLY A 454 -32.26 8.49 -18.60
CA GLY A 454 -31.78 8.84 -19.94
C GLY A 454 -31.56 10.34 -20.10
N VAL A 455 -30.65 10.71 -21.01
CA VAL A 455 -30.37 12.12 -21.36
C VAL A 455 -31.55 12.72 -22.16
N LYS A 456 -32.29 11.89 -22.92
CA LYS A 456 -33.62 12.12 -23.52
C LYS A 456 -34.32 10.77 -23.79
N PRO A 457 -35.66 10.74 -23.97
CA PRO A 457 -36.35 9.54 -24.47
C PRO A 457 -35.79 9.14 -25.85
N GLY A 458 -35.16 7.97 -25.95
CA GLY A 458 -34.54 7.46 -27.19
C GLY A 458 -33.02 7.65 -27.31
N ASP A 459 -32.34 8.24 -26.33
CA ASP A 459 -30.89 8.47 -26.41
C ASP A 459 -30.06 7.18 -26.22
N PRO A 460 -28.88 7.10 -26.87
CA PRO A 460 -28.04 5.90 -26.90
C PRO A 460 -27.25 5.65 -25.61
N LEU A 461 -27.35 6.52 -24.60
CA LEU A 461 -26.67 6.36 -23.32
C LEU A 461 -27.71 6.50 -22.20
N THR A 462 -27.87 5.44 -21.42
CA THR A 462 -28.73 5.38 -20.24
C THR A 462 -27.90 5.03 -19.02
N PHE A 463 -28.20 5.66 -17.89
CA PHE A 463 -27.58 5.31 -16.62
C PHE A 463 -28.57 4.48 -15.82
N ASN A 464 -28.16 3.27 -15.45
CA ASN A 464 -28.91 2.41 -14.55
C ASN A 464 -28.31 2.49 -13.15
N LEU A 465 -29.12 2.90 -12.18
CA LEU A 465 -28.80 2.81 -10.78
C LEU A 465 -29.59 1.66 -10.17
N ASP A 466 -28.92 0.54 -9.92
CA ASP A 466 -29.51 -0.64 -9.30
C ASP A 466 -29.23 -0.64 -7.80
N ILE A 467 -30.28 -0.53 -6.99
CA ILE A 467 -30.21 -0.65 -5.53
C ILE A 467 -30.70 -2.04 -5.16
N GLY A 468 -29.79 -2.88 -4.68
CA GLY A 468 -30.08 -4.27 -4.33
C GLY A 468 -29.79 -4.63 -2.89
N VAL A 469 -30.38 -5.75 -2.47
CA VAL A 469 -30.08 -6.44 -1.22
C VAL A 469 -29.75 -7.89 -1.57
N SER A 470 -28.68 -8.44 -1.00
CA SER A 470 -28.33 -9.86 -1.20
C SER A 470 -27.77 -10.47 0.08
N SER A 471 -28.04 -11.76 0.31
CA SER A 471 -27.45 -12.54 1.40
C SER A 471 -27.25 -14.02 1.02
N LYS A 472 -26.30 -14.69 1.67
CA LYS A 472 -26.10 -16.15 1.67
C LYS A 472 -26.70 -16.73 2.95
N CYS A 473 -27.45 -17.83 2.85
CA CYS A 473 -28.33 -18.28 3.95
C CYS A 473 -28.03 -19.67 4.49
N ASN A 474 -26.86 -20.21 4.17
CA ASN A 474 -26.46 -21.54 4.61
C ASN A 474 -26.35 -21.63 6.16
N SER A 475 -26.19 -20.49 6.85
CA SER A 475 -26.30 -20.37 8.30
C SER A 475 -26.62 -18.92 8.71
N ARG A 476 -27.06 -18.70 9.96
CA ARG A 476 -27.22 -17.33 10.50
C ARG A 476 -25.91 -16.52 10.47
N ALA A 477 -24.77 -17.19 10.66
CA ALA A 477 -23.47 -16.54 10.57
C ALA A 477 -23.13 -16.13 9.13
N ALA A 478 -23.46 -16.99 8.16
CA ALA A 478 -23.35 -16.65 6.74
C ALA A 478 -24.26 -15.46 6.38
N MET A 479 -25.49 -15.41 6.91
CA MET A 479 -26.39 -14.27 6.71
C MET A 479 -25.78 -12.97 7.26
N PHE A 480 -25.27 -12.96 8.49
CA PHE A 480 -24.68 -11.74 9.07
C PHE A 480 -23.43 -11.27 8.32
N THR A 481 -22.62 -12.18 7.82
CA THR A 481 -21.37 -11.83 7.11
C THR A 481 -21.59 -11.44 5.65
N SER A 482 -22.66 -11.93 5.02
CA SER A 482 -22.90 -11.74 3.58
C SER A 482 -24.04 -10.77 3.25
N PHE A 483 -24.95 -10.48 4.19
CA PHE A 483 -26.05 -9.55 3.95
C PHE A 483 -25.49 -8.17 3.59
N SER A 484 -25.77 -7.74 2.36
CA SER A 484 -25.28 -6.49 1.81
C SER A 484 -26.43 -5.73 1.16
N ILE A 485 -26.43 -4.42 1.36
CA ILE A 485 -27.21 -3.45 0.61
C ILE A 485 -26.24 -2.85 -0.39
N SER A 486 -26.46 -3.06 -1.67
CA SER A 486 -25.60 -2.55 -2.73
C SER A 486 -26.30 -1.49 -3.55
N ALA A 487 -25.58 -0.46 -3.95
CA ALA A 487 -25.97 0.45 -5.02
C ALA A 487 -24.93 0.30 -6.14
N THR A 488 -25.38 -0.08 -7.33
CA THR A 488 -24.56 -0.30 -8.51
C THR A 488 -24.95 0.75 -9.54
N LEU A 489 -23.98 1.56 -9.95
CA LEU A 489 -24.12 2.49 -11.06
C LEU A 489 -23.55 1.84 -12.32
N SER A 490 -24.42 1.61 -13.28
CA SER A 490 -24.09 1.04 -14.58
C SER A 490 -24.36 2.05 -15.67
N LEU A 491 -23.44 2.16 -16.63
CA LEU A 491 -23.67 2.87 -17.88
C LEU A 491 -24.13 1.85 -18.91
N CYS A 492 -25.35 2.02 -19.39
CA CYS A 492 -25.93 1.23 -20.45
C CYS A 492 -25.95 2.01 -21.76
N ILE A 493 -25.65 1.33 -22.85
CA ILE A 493 -25.68 1.92 -24.18
C ILE A 493 -26.96 1.39 -24.84
N GLY A 494 -27.92 2.28 -25.09
CA GLY A 494 -29.21 1.97 -25.70
C GLY A 494 -29.27 2.25 -27.20
N GLY A 495 -30.38 1.88 -27.84
CA GLY A 495 -30.62 2.12 -29.27
C GLY A 495 -29.71 1.32 -30.21
N VAL A 496 -29.47 1.83 -31.42
CA VAL A 496 -28.61 1.19 -32.43
C VAL A 496 -27.19 0.96 -31.89
N LEU A 497 -26.69 1.86 -31.03
CA LEU A 497 -25.39 1.73 -30.37
C LEU A 497 -25.36 0.61 -29.31
N GLY A 498 -26.49 0.30 -28.67
CA GLY A 498 -26.63 -0.86 -27.77
C GLY A 498 -26.61 -2.20 -28.50
N GLN A 499 -27.26 -2.27 -29.66
CA GLN A 499 -27.19 -3.45 -30.53
C GLN A 499 -25.78 -3.65 -31.11
N ILE A 500 -25.06 -2.56 -31.39
CA ILE A 500 -23.65 -2.60 -31.79
C ILE A 500 -22.75 -3.04 -30.62
N ALA A 501 -23.03 -2.59 -29.38
CA ALA A 501 -22.30 -2.97 -28.18
C ALA A 501 -22.47 -4.47 -27.85
N ASP A 502 -23.70 -4.98 -27.87
CA ASP A 502 -23.98 -6.41 -27.68
C ASP A 502 -23.33 -7.27 -28.79
N ALA A 503 -23.32 -6.77 -30.04
CA ALA A 503 -22.70 -7.45 -31.16
C ALA A 503 -21.16 -7.49 -31.12
N ILE A 504 -20.50 -6.68 -30.29
CA ILE A 504 -19.04 -6.74 -30.02
C ILE A 504 -18.70 -7.38 -28.67
N GLY A 505 -19.66 -8.08 -28.07
CA GLY A 505 -19.50 -8.81 -26.80
C GLY A 505 -19.48 -7.91 -25.56
N TRP A 506 -19.75 -6.61 -25.71
CA TRP A 506 -19.95 -5.70 -24.60
C TRP A 506 -21.36 -5.95 -24.11
N GLY A 507 -21.53 -6.39 -22.86
CA GLY A 507 -22.89 -6.40 -22.31
C GLY A 507 -23.46 -5.00 -22.44
N ALA A 508 -24.71 -4.86 -22.88
CA ALA A 508 -25.40 -3.58 -23.06
C ALA A 508 -25.27 -2.61 -21.88
N CYS A 509 -24.90 -3.09 -20.69
CA CYS A 509 -24.61 -2.34 -19.49
C CYS A 509 -23.24 -2.68 -18.89
N MET A 510 -22.50 -1.66 -18.49
CA MET A 510 -21.21 -1.78 -17.80
C MET A 510 -21.26 -1.14 -16.42
N GLU A 511 -20.85 -1.89 -15.40
CA GLU A 511 -20.76 -1.40 -14.02
C GLU A 511 -19.59 -0.41 -13.86
N LEU A 512 -19.89 0.86 -13.60
CA LEU A 512 -18.88 1.91 -13.38
C LEU A 512 -18.46 1.99 -11.91
N ALA A 513 -19.43 1.81 -11.02
CA ALA A 513 -19.21 1.89 -9.59
C ALA A 513 -20.20 1.01 -8.85
N LYS A 514 -19.75 0.38 -7.77
CA LYS A 514 -20.62 -0.33 -6.84
C LYS A 514 -20.22 -0.05 -5.42
N VAL A 515 -21.23 0.24 -4.63
CA VAL A 515 -21.11 0.50 -3.20
C VAL A 515 -21.91 -0.59 -2.50
N ALA A 516 -21.23 -1.49 -1.80
CA ALA A 516 -21.86 -2.55 -1.03
C ALA A 516 -21.65 -2.30 0.47
N TYR A 517 -22.73 -2.03 1.20
CA TYR A 517 -22.72 -1.88 2.65
C TYR A 517 -23.27 -3.15 3.32
N ARG A 518 -22.46 -3.76 4.18
CA ARG A 518 -22.80 -4.92 5.00
C ARG A 518 -23.08 -4.46 6.43
N PRO A 519 -24.35 -4.18 6.80
CA PRO A 519 -24.68 -3.50 8.04
C PRO A 519 -24.27 -4.26 9.30
N PHE A 520 -24.36 -5.59 9.31
CA PHE A 520 -24.13 -6.38 10.52
C PHE A 520 -22.66 -6.40 10.96
N ILE A 521 -21.75 -6.45 9.98
CA ILE A 521 -20.30 -6.38 10.19
C ILE A 521 -19.73 -4.98 9.97
N ASN A 522 -20.60 -4.00 9.70
CA ASN A 522 -20.27 -2.58 9.53
C ASN A 522 -19.16 -2.31 8.50
N LYS A 523 -19.21 -3.05 7.38
CA LYS A 523 -18.25 -2.97 6.27
C LYS A 523 -18.89 -2.28 5.07
N MET A 524 -18.19 -1.33 4.48
CA MET A 524 -18.56 -0.70 3.21
C MET A 524 -17.46 -0.99 2.20
N THR A 525 -17.81 -1.65 1.11
CA THR A 525 -16.91 -1.86 -0.03
C THR A 525 -17.34 -0.93 -1.15
N VAL A 526 -16.42 -0.11 -1.64
CA VAL A 526 -16.61 0.74 -2.81
C VAL A 526 -15.70 0.22 -3.91
N THR A 527 -16.28 -0.28 -4.99
CA THR A 527 -15.56 -0.67 -6.19
C THR A 527 -15.81 0.38 -7.26
N LEU A 528 -14.74 0.97 -7.79
CA LEU A 528 -14.77 1.83 -8.96
C LEU A 528 -14.06 1.08 -10.08
N SER A 529 -14.75 0.86 -11.18
CA SER A 529 -14.20 0.19 -12.36
C SER A 529 -14.11 1.21 -13.48
N LEU A 530 -12.89 1.61 -13.80
CA LEU A 530 -12.62 2.47 -14.95
C LEU A 530 -12.19 1.57 -16.12
N PRO A 531 -13.04 1.39 -17.15
CA PRO A 531 -12.61 0.74 -18.37
C PRO A 531 -11.55 1.61 -19.05
N ILE A 532 -10.34 1.07 -19.23
CA ILE A 532 -9.34 1.70 -20.09
C ILE A 532 -9.54 1.09 -21.47
N PHE A 533 -10.11 1.90 -22.36
CA PHE A 533 -10.40 1.49 -23.73
C PHE A 533 -9.10 1.32 -24.52
N LEU A 534 -8.64 0.08 -24.64
CA LEU A 534 -7.71 -0.33 -25.68
C LEU A 534 -8.48 -1.16 -26.72
N PRO A 535 -8.15 -1.05 -28.02
CA PRO A 535 -8.75 -1.89 -29.03
C PRO A 535 -8.42 -3.37 -28.75
N PRO A 536 -9.33 -4.32 -29.09
CA PRO A 536 -9.05 -5.74 -28.97
C PRO A 536 -7.69 -6.12 -29.56
N PRO A 537 -6.94 -7.05 -28.95
CA PRO A 537 -7.41 -8.03 -27.96
C PRO A 537 -7.27 -7.62 -26.49
N LEU A 538 -6.87 -6.38 -26.16
CA LEU A 538 -6.53 -6.01 -24.78
C LEU A 538 -7.70 -5.29 -24.08
N GLY A 539 -8.46 -6.01 -23.26
CA GLY A 539 -9.37 -5.40 -22.29
C GLY A 539 -8.62 -5.06 -21.01
N VAL A 540 -8.28 -3.79 -20.78
CA VAL A 540 -7.66 -3.33 -19.53
C VAL A 540 -8.74 -2.68 -18.66
N SER A 541 -9.00 -3.24 -17.49
CA SER A 541 -9.82 -2.57 -16.48
C SER A 541 -8.94 -2.09 -15.34
N ALA A 542 -9.05 -0.82 -14.98
CA ALA A 542 -8.47 -0.30 -13.75
C ALA A 542 -9.56 -0.29 -12.68
N GLY A 543 -9.41 -1.16 -11.68
CA GLY A 543 -10.29 -1.27 -10.53
C GLY A 543 -9.68 -0.60 -9.30
N ILE A 544 -10.45 0.26 -8.64
CA ILE A 544 -10.17 0.71 -7.27
C ILE A 544 -11.19 0.02 -6.37
N GLU A 545 -10.72 -0.80 -5.45
CA GLU A 545 -11.54 -1.36 -4.38
C GLU A 545 -11.12 -0.72 -3.05
N VAL A 546 -12.06 0.00 -2.44
CA VAL A 546 -11.89 0.60 -1.11
C VAL A 546 -12.74 -0.20 -0.13
N ASN A 547 -12.09 -0.84 0.83
CA ASN A 547 -12.74 -1.51 1.95
C ASN A 547 -12.68 -0.62 3.20
N LEU A 548 -13.83 -0.05 3.56
CA LEU A 548 -14.00 0.82 4.72
C LEU A 548 -14.74 0.11 5.84
N ASN A 549 -14.17 0.17 7.03
CA ASN A 549 -14.78 -0.29 8.26
C ASN A 549 -15.44 0.90 8.96
N LEU A 550 -16.77 0.96 8.95
CA LEU A 550 -17.53 2.16 9.39
C LEU A 550 -17.77 2.23 10.90
N GLY A 551 -17.35 1.21 11.65
CA GLY A 551 -17.48 1.16 13.11
C GLY A 551 -17.43 -0.27 13.62
N ASP A 552 -17.90 -0.53 14.84
CA ASP A 552 -17.87 -1.86 15.44
C ASP A 552 -18.96 -2.80 14.87
N LEU A 553 -18.87 -4.11 15.15
CA LEU A 553 -19.94 -5.08 14.85
C LEU A 553 -21.26 -4.65 15.49
N THR A 554 -22.39 -4.99 14.89
CA THR A 554 -23.70 -4.61 15.44
C THR A 554 -24.05 -5.38 16.72
N PRO A 555 -24.89 -4.81 17.62
CA PRO A 555 -25.39 -5.52 18.80
C PRO A 555 -26.09 -6.85 18.49
N ALA A 556 -26.66 -7.00 17.29
CA ALA A 556 -27.28 -8.24 16.84
C ALA A 556 -26.25 -9.37 16.68
N VAL A 557 -25.07 -9.06 16.10
CA VAL A 557 -23.96 -10.02 15.96
C VAL A 557 -23.42 -10.39 17.34
N TYR A 558 -23.20 -9.42 18.22
CA TYR A 558 -22.78 -9.69 19.59
C TYR A 558 -23.77 -10.59 20.34
N LYS A 559 -25.07 -10.30 20.27
CA LYS A 559 -26.11 -11.13 20.89
C LYS A 559 -26.18 -12.52 20.26
N HIS A 560 -25.89 -12.67 18.97
CA HIS A 560 -25.84 -13.98 18.31
C HIS A 560 -24.62 -14.78 18.78
N CYS A 561 -23.43 -14.19 18.80
CA CYS A 561 -22.21 -14.88 19.22
C CYS A 561 -22.21 -15.20 20.72
N ALA A 562 -22.74 -14.31 21.57
CA ALA A 562 -22.89 -14.56 23.01
C ALA A 562 -23.78 -15.77 23.31
N LYS A 563 -24.82 -16.01 22.49
CA LYS A 563 -25.67 -17.22 22.61
C LYS A 563 -24.94 -18.52 22.31
N GLN A 564 -23.78 -18.47 21.65
CA GLN A 564 -22.96 -19.64 21.38
C GLN A 564 -22.08 -20.06 22.58
N GLY A 565 -22.14 -19.31 23.69
CA GLY A 565 -21.41 -19.61 24.93
C GLY A 565 -19.90 -19.64 24.67
N HIS A 566 -19.25 -20.78 24.91
CA HIS A 566 -17.80 -20.90 24.74
C HIS A 566 -17.30 -20.83 23.29
N LYS A 567 -18.20 -20.87 22.30
CA LYS A 567 -17.85 -20.62 20.89
C LYS A 567 -18.00 -19.14 20.50
N GLU A 568 -18.32 -18.27 21.44
CA GLU A 568 -18.47 -16.82 21.22
C GLU A 568 -17.23 -16.22 20.55
N TYR A 569 -16.03 -16.56 21.01
CA TYR A 569 -14.78 -16.11 20.40
C TYR A 569 -14.67 -16.51 18.92
N ASN A 570 -14.86 -17.80 18.61
CA ASN A 570 -14.78 -18.29 17.23
C ASN A 570 -15.85 -17.66 16.32
N CYS A 571 -17.06 -17.44 16.86
CA CYS A 571 -18.11 -16.71 16.18
C CYS A 571 -17.68 -15.26 15.89
N LEU A 572 -17.19 -14.53 16.89
CA LEU A 572 -16.74 -13.14 16.73
C LEU A 572 -15.54 -13.03 15.80
N GLN A 573 -14.58 -13.93 15.90
CA GLN A 573 -13.43 -14.00 15.01
C GLN A 573 -13.89 -14.18 13.57
N SER A 574 -14.79 -15.12 13.28
CA SER A 574 -15.32 -15.29 11.92
C SER A 574 -16.04 -14.04 11.38
N MET A 575 -16.65 -13.23 12.26
CA MET A 575 -17.32 -11.97 11.89
C MET A 575 -16.33 -10.85 11.61
N PHE A 576 -15.26 -10.75 12.41
CA PHE A 576 -14.17 -9.80 12.18
C PHE A 576 -13.31 -10.20 10.96
N ASP A 577 -13.04 -11.49 10.75
CA ASP A 577 -12.35 -12.00 9.57
C ASP A 577 -13.16 -11.69 8.28
N ALA A 578 -14.49 -11.88 8.31
CA ALA A 578 -15.36 -11.53 7.19
C ALA A 578 -15.41 -10.01 6.93
N ARG A 579 -15.22 -9.21 7.98
CA ARG A 579 -15.08 -7.75 7.88
C ARG A 579 -13.75 -7.40 7.20
N GLY A 580 -12.66 -8.04 7.59
CA GLY A 580 -11.33 -7.83 7.02
C GLY A 580 -10.74 -6.46 7.37
N PRO A 581 -9.48 -6.22 6.97
CA PRO A 581 -8.80 -4.97 7.26
C PRO A 581 -9.38 -3.80 6.47
N THR A 582 -9.22 -2.60 7.04
CA THR A 582 -9.46 -1.34 6.35
C THR A 582 -8.34 -1.12 5.35
N GLY A 583 -8.67 -0.92 4.08
CA GLY A 583 -7.65 -0.84 3.05
C GLY A 583 -8.14 -0.35 1.70
N ILE A 584 -7.19 0.05 0.88
CA ILE A 584 -7.37 0.44 -0.51
C ILE A 584 -6.56 -0.54 -1.36
N SER A 585 -7.25 -1.27 -2.23
CA SER A 585 -6.66 -2.11 -3.27
C SER A 585 -6.84 -1.40 -4.60
N LEU A 586 -5.74 -1.17 -5.31
CA LEU A 586 -5.75 -0.70 -6.68
C LEU A 586 -5.21 -1.83 -7.56
N GLY A 587 -6.03 -2.29 -8.49
CA GLY A 587 -5.70 -3.37 -9.41
C GLY A 587 -5.94 -2.95 -10.85
N VAL A 588 -5.02 -3.30 -11.73
CA VAL A 588 -5.23 -3.33 -13.17
C VAL A 588 -5.40 -4.79 -13.56
N ASP A 589 -6.64 -5.15 -13.88
CA ASP A 589 -7.02 -6.49 -14.28
C ASP A 589 -7.17 -6.50 -15.81
N VAL A 590 -6.44 -7.41 -16.47
CA VAL A 590 -6.49 -7.60 -17.92
C VAL A 590 -7.29 -8.86 -18.22
N LEU A 591 -8.30 -8.72 -19.08
CA LEU A 591 -9.06 -9.86 -19.57
C LEU A 591 -8.22 -10.61 -20.59
N ILE A 592 -7.88 -11.85 -20.28
CA ILE A 592 -7.30 -12.78 -21.24
C ILE A 592 -8.38 -13.81 -21.57
N GLY A 593 -9.17 -13.53 -22.61
CA GLY A 593 -10.14 -14.47 -23.21
C GLY A 593 -11.39 -13.81 -23.81
N ALA A 594 -12.16 -14.59 -24.58
CA ALA A 594 -13.31 -14.14 -25.37
C ALA A 594 -14.65 -14.61 -24.77
N LYS A 595 -15.69 -13.78 -24.91
CA LYS A 595 -17.06 -14.12 -24.51
C LYS A 595 -17.79 -14.71 -25.72
N ILE A 596 -18.14 -15.99 -25.66
CA ILE A 596 -18.87 -16.69 -26.75
C ILE A 596 -20.37 -16.68 -26.41
N PRO A 597 -21.28 -16.26 -27.31
CA PRO A 597 -22.71 -16.06 -27.01
C PRO A 597 -23.50 -17.31 -26.58
N VAL A 598 -22.94 -18.52 -26.72
CA VAL A 598 -23.65 -19.78 -26.46
C VAL A 598 -23.01 -20.62 -25.34
N LEU A 599 -21.79 -20.30 -24.90
CA LEU A 599 -21.04 -21.10 -23.90
C LEU A 599 -20.61 -20.32 -22.65
N GLY A 600 -20.97 -19.04 -22.54
CA GLY A 600 -20.53 -18.19 -21.43
C GLY A 600 -19.07 -17.72 -21.55
N SER A 601 -18.62 -16.91 -20.60
CA SER A 601 -17.28 -16.29 -20.61
C SER A 601 -16.18 -17.34 -20.47
N VAL A 602 -15.38 -17.57 -21.52
CA VAL A 602 -14.16 -18.39 -21.45
C VAL A 602 -12.97 -17.45 -21.53
N GLY A 603 -12.60 -16.92 -20.36
CA GLY A 603 -11.48 -16.00 -20.19
C GLY A 603 -11.30 -15.65 -18.72
N LYS A 604 -10.06 -15.66 -18.24
CA LYS A 604 -9.72 -15.33 -16.85
C LYS A 604 -9.20 -13.90 -16.81
N TRP A 605 -9.81 -13.06 -16.00
CA TRP A 605 -9.23 -11.77 -15.64
C TRP A 605 -7.95 -12.03 -14.84
N VAL A 606 -6.82 -11.55 -15.34
CA VAL A 606 -5.52 -11.68 -14.67
C VAL A 606 -5.11 -10.30 -14.19
N ARG A 607 -4.92 -10.17 -12.88
CA ARG A 607 -4.35 -8.97 -12.27
C ARG A 607 -2.89 -8.86 -12.66
N ILE A 608 -2.55 -7.89 -13.51
CA ILE A 608 -1.17 -7.70 -14.00
C ILE A 608 -0.41 -6.68 -13.15
N LEU A 609 -1.11 -5.73 -12.52
CA LEU A 609 -0.53 -4.75 -11.60
C LEU A 609 -1.50 -4.56 -10.44
N GLY A 610 -1.07 -4.82 -9.21
CA GLY A 610 -1.89 -4.63 -8.02
C GLY A 610 -1.06 -4.07 -6.89
N PHE A 611 -1.54 -3.02 -6.24
CA PHE A 611 -1.02 -2.57 -4.96
C PHE A 611 -2.14 -2.53 -3.93
N GLU A 612 -1.88 -3.14 -2.79
CA GLU A 612 -2.80 -3.17 -1.66
C GLU A 612 -2.16 -2.44 -0.49
N VAL A 613 -2.85 -1.42 0.01
CA VAL A 613 -2.50 -0.73 1.25
C VAL A 613 -3.63 -1.03 2.23
N ALA A 614 -3.41 -2.03 3.08
CA ALA A 614 -4.34 -2.43 4.13
C ALA A 614 -3.70 -2.28 5.50
N GLU A 615 -4.50 -1.94 6.51
CA GLU A 615 -4.09 -2.07 7.90
C GLU A 615 -3.76 -3.53 8.22
N THR A 616 -2.85 -3.77 9.15
CA THR A 616 -2.57 -5.12 9.65
C THR A 616 -3.85 -5.73 10.23
N ASP A 617 -4.15 -6.96 9.85
CA ASP A 617 -5.35 -7.66 10.32
C ASP A 617 -5.33 -7.83 11.85
N ASN A 618 -6.16 -7.04 12.54
CA ASN A 618 -6.34 -7.08 13.99
C ASN A 618 -7.66 -7.79 14.38
N SER A 619 -8.30 -8.50 13.45
CA SER A 619 -9.59 -9.19 13.66
C SER A 619 -9.53 -10.13 14.86
N ARG A 620 -8.40 -10.82 15.02
CA ARG A 620 -8.14 -11.74 16.13
C ARG A 620 -8.12 -11.03 17.49
N GLU A 621 -7.41 -9.90 17.60
CA GLU A 621 -7.29 -9.12 18.84
C GLU A 621 -8.61 -8.44 19.22
N LEU A 622 -9.35 -7.92 18.22
CA LEU A 622 -10.67 -7.34 18.41
C LEU A 622 -11.67 -8.39 18.91
N ALA A 623 -11.65 -9.60 18.33
CA ALA A 623 -12.47 -10.71 18.79
C ALA A 623 -12.14 -11.12 20.24
N MET A 624 -10.85 -11.18 20.60
CA MET A 624 -10.39 -11.48 21.97
C MET A 624 -10.94 -10.46 22.98
N ASN A 625 -10.73 -9.18 22.70
CA ASN A 625 -11.15 -8.09 23.58
C ASN A 625 -12.67 -8.05 23.78
N LYS A 626 -13.45 -8.34 22.72
CA LYS A 626 -14.91 -8.31 22.76
C LYS A 626 -15.53 -9.54 23.42
N ALA A 627 -14.97 -10.72 23.19
CA ALA A 627 -15.38 -11.94 23.88
C ALA A 627 -14.95 -11.95 25.36
N GLY A 628 -14.04 -11.04 25.76
CA GLY A 628 -13.44 -11.05 27.08
C GLY A 628 -12.61 -12.31 27.30
N VAL A 629 -11.88 -12.75 26.28
CA VAL A 629 -11.04 -13.95 26.32
C VAL A 629 -9.57 -13.59 26.08
N THR A 630 -8.68 -14.37 26.68
CA THR A 630 -7.25 -14.38 26.34
C THR A 630 -6.95 -15.65 25.57
N VAL A 631 -6.01 -15.59 24.62
CA VAL A 631 -5.52 -16.78 23.92
C VAL A 631 -4.24 -17.21 24.61
N GLU A 632 -4.26 -18.40 25.17
CA GLU A 632 -3.12 -19.04 25.80
C GLU A 632 -2.42 -19.94 24.77
N TYR A 633 -1.13 -19.68 24.56
CA TYR A 633 -0.27 -20.44 23.65
C TYR A 633 0.37 -21.58 24.43
N ILE A 634 -0.16 -22.79 24.23
CA ILE A 634 0.33 -24.00 24.92
C ILE A 634 1.51 -24.61 24.15
N GLY A 635 1.49 -24.52 22.82
CA GLY A 635 2.51 -25.09 21.94
C GLY A 635 2.30 -26.59 21.67
N SER A 636 3.32 -27.22 21.08
CA SER A 636 3.33 -28.67 20.81
C SER A 636 3.85 -29.45 22.01
N ASN A 637 3.43 -30.70 22.14
CA ASN A 637 3.96 -31.63 23.13
C ASN A 637 4.41 -32.92 22.42
N PRO A 638 5.66 -32.97 21.95
CA PRO A 638 6.18 -34.10 21.19
C PRO A 638 6.33 -35.38 22.03
N ASP A 639 6.47 -35.24 23.35
CA ASP A 639 6.69 -36.36 24.27
C ASP A 639 5.37 -37.00 24.76
N GLY A 640 4.23 -36.38 24.43
CA GLY A 640 2.91 -36.81 24.90
C GLY A 640 2.68 -36.54 26.39
N GLY A 641 1.54 -37.03 26.90
CA GLY A 641 1.15 -36.83 28.29
C GLY A 641 0.49 -35.47 28.57
N GLU A 642 0.67 -34.96 29.78
CA GLU A 642 0.07 -33.71 30.27
C GLU A 642 1.09 -32.57 30.24
N LEU A 643 0.70 -31.43 29.66
CA LEU A 643 1.52 -30.22 29.63
C LEU A 643 0.88 -29.16 30.53
N CYS A 644 1.60 -28.72 31.56
CA CYS A 644 1.13 -27.73 32.52
C CYS A 644 1.91 -26.42 32.42
N GLY A 645 1.21 -25.29 32.53
CA GLY A 645 1.77 -23.94 32.61
C GLY A 645 0.93 -23.05 33.53
N LYS A 646 1.43 -21.86 33.87
CA LYS A 646 0.62 -20.88 34.62
C LYS A 646 -0.01 -19.88 33.67
N THR A 647 -1.32 -19.69 33.82
CA THR A 647 -2.09 -18.66 33.14
C THR A 647 -2.37 -17.50 34.10
N PHE A 648 -3.01 -16.45 33.60
CA PHE A 648 -3.48 -15.33 34.43
C PHE A 648 -4.43 -15.82 35.54
N SER A 649 -4.41 -15.16 36.70
CA SER A 649 -5.19 -15.55 37.88
C SER A 649 -6.70 -15.51 37.67
N ASN A 650 -7.15 -14.63 36.79
CA ASN A 650 -8.54 -14.43 36.41
C ASN A 650 -8.94 -15.17 35.14
N VAL A 651 -8.06 -16.03 34.59
CA VAL A 651 -8.39 -16.80 33.39
C VAL A 651 -9.03 -18.15 33.77
N ASP A 652 -10.23 -18.35 33.25
CA ASP A 652 -11.00 -19.58 33.37
C ASP A 652 -11.23 -20.21 31.99
N CYS A 653 -10.57 -21.34 31.76
CA CYS A 653 -10.70 -22.13 30.55
C CYS A 653 -11.72 -23.23 30.77
N ILE A 654 -12.66 -23.42 29.84
CA ILE A 654 -13.50 -24.62 29.88
C ILE A 654 -12.68 -25.88 29.62
N GLN A 655 -13.14 -27.00 30.19
CA GLN A 655 -12.44 -28.28 30.03
C GLN A 655 -12.25 -28.71 28.58
N LYS A 656 -13.11 -28.25 27.68
CA LYS A 656 -13.08 -28.58 26.25
C LYS A 656 -12.36 -27.53 25.40
N ALA A 657 -11.67 -26.54 25.98
CA ALA A 657 -11.09 -25.42 25.24
C ALA A 657 -10.08 -25.86 24.17
N GLY A 658 -9.39 -26.99 24.34
CA GLY A 658 -8.48 -27.53 23.31
C GLY A 658 -9.15 -28.35 22.20
N ASN A 659 -10.46 -28.64 22.30
CA ASN A 659 -11.17 -29.44 21.30
C ASN A 659 -11.39 -28.68 20.00
N LYS A 660 -11.50 -29.41 18.89
CA LYS A 660 -11.94 -28.87 17.60
C LYS A 660 -13.25 -28.07 17.76
N GLY A 661 -13.27 -26.86 17.22
CA GLY A 661 -14.40 -25.92 17.32
C GLY A 661 -14.47 -25.10 18.61
N TYR A 662 -13.62 -25.37 19.60
CA TYR A 662 -13.46 -24.57 20.83
C TYR A 662 -12.06 -23.95 20.96
N ARG A 663 -11.03 -24.57 20.37
CA ARG A 663 -9.67 -24.03 20.30
C ARG A 663 -9.59 -22.79 19.40
N ALA A 664 -8.62 -21.92 19.68
CA ALA A 664 -8.43 -20.66 18.95
C ALA A 664 -7.80 -20.88 17.56
N ASN A 665 -6.93 -21.89 17.43
CA ASN A 665 -6.33 -22.30 16.15
C ASN A 665 -7.22 -23.29 15.37
N ALA A 666 -8.48 -22.93 15.12
CA ALA A 666 -9.50 -23.84 14.58
C ALA A 666 -9.26 -24.35 13.14
N LYS A 667 -8.25 -23.82 12.42
CA LYS A 667 -7.95 -24.21 11.03
C LYS A 667 -7.35 -25.63 10.91
N ASP A 668 -6.77 -26.18 11.97
CA ASP A 668 -6.29 -27.56 11.97
C ASP A 668 -7.45 -28.57 11.96
N GLN A 669 -7.49 -29.40 10.90
CA GLN A 669 -8.61 -30.32 10.65
C GLN A 669 -8.61 -31.56 11.55
N HIS A 670 -7.58 -31.78 12.35
CA HIS A 670 -7.45 -32.96 13.22
C HIS A 670 -8.58 -33.06 14.26
N ASN A 671 -9.15 -34.27 14.39
CA ASN A 671 -10.33 -34.55 15.21
C ASN A 671 -9.97 -34.90 16.68
N ASP A 672 -8.89 -34.29 17.18
CA ASP A 672 -8.33 -34.58 18.50
C ASP A 672 -9.19 -34.03 19.64
N LYS A 673 -9.14 -34.69 20.81
CA LYS A 673 -9.84 -34.26 22.01
C LYS A 673 -8.83 -33.95 23.11
N PHE A 674 -8.98 -32.78 23.72
CA PHE A 674 -8.18 -32.30 24.84
C PHE A 674 -9.05 -32.07 26.07
N ARG A 675 -8.46 -32.29 27.23
CA ARG A 675 -8.99 -31.89 28.52
C ARG A 675 -8.08 -30.82 29.10
N VAL A 676 -8.65 -29.66 29.35
CA VAL A 676 -8.02 -28.52 30.02
C VAL A 676 -8.51 -28.50 31.47
N TYR A 677 -7.64 -28.41 32.45
CA TYR A 677 -8.06 -28.36 33.86
C TYR A 677 -7.02 -27.66 34.72
N ARG A 678 -7.46 -27.11 35.85
CA ARG A 678 -6.55 -26.70 36.92
C ARG A 678 -6.08 -27.94 37.64
N ASN A 679 -4.78 -28.10 37.85
CA ASN A 679 -4.24 -29.23 38.59
C ASN A 679 -4.67 -29.10 40.07
N PRO A 680 -5.59 -29.95 40.57
CA PRO A 680 -6.05 -29.85 41.94
C PRO A 680 -5.01 -30.37 42.94
N SER A 681 -4.00 -31.11 42.47
CA SER A 681 -3.01 -31.80 43.29
C SER A 681 -1.81 -30.92 43.68
N ASP A 682 -1.63 -29.76 43.03
CA ASP A 682 -0.57 -28.81 43.38
C ASP A 682 -1.13 -27.67 44.23
N SER A 683 -1.23 -27.91 45.54
CA SER A 683 -1.68 -26.92 46.53
C SER A 683 -0.82 -25.66 46.57
N ASN A 684 0.41 -25.72 46.07
CA ASN A 684 1.32 -24.57 45.99
C ASN A 684 1.07 -23.69 44.76
N HIS A 685 0.27 -24.15 43.78
CA HIS A 685 0.06 -23.47 42.51
C HIS A 685 -1.40 -23.49 42.02
N PRO A 686 -2.33 -22.80 42.71
CA PRO A 686 -3.76 -22.73 42.33
C PRO A 686 -4.03 -22.08 40.95
N ARG A 687 -2.99 -21.62 40.25
CA ARG A 687 -3.03 -20.97 38.93
C ARG A 687 -2.42 -21.83 37.81
N ALA A 688 -1.96 -23.05 38.11
CA ALA A 688 -1.44 -23.97 37.10
C ALA A 688 -2.59 -24.60 36.31
N TRP A 689 -2.59 -24.38 35.00
CA TRP A 689 -3.47 -25.06 34.06
C TRP A 689 -2.70 -26.12 33.32
N CYS A 690 -3.34 -27.25 33.16
CA CYS A 690 -2.80 -28.39 32.47
C CYS A 690 -3.70 -28.79 31.32
N VAL A 691 -3.06 -29.24 30.25
CA VAL A 691 -3.73 -29.73 29.05
C VAL A 691 -3.25 -31.12 28.75
N ARG A 692 -4.19 -32.03 28.55
CA ARG A 692 -3.95 -33.43 28.23
C ARG A 692 -4.82 -33.87 27.07
N ARG A 693 -4.23 -34.59 26.12
CA ARG A 693 -4.97 -35.26 25.06
C ARG A 693 -5.75 -36.46 25.65
N VAL A 694 -7.02 -36.64 25.28
CA VAL A 694 -7.93 -37.66 25.87
C VAL A 694 -8.45 -38.69 24.88
N ASP A 695 -8.37 -38.43 23.58
CA ASP A 695 -8.72 -39.40 22.54
C ASP A 695 -7.65 -40.51 22.38
N GLN A 696 -6.39 -40.20 22.68
CA GLN A 696 -5.30 -41.17 22.73
C GLN A 696 -4.45 -40.91 23.97
N TRP A 697 -4.50 -41.83 24.93
CA TRP A 697 -3.78 -41.70 26.20
C TRP A 697 -2.27 -41.64 25.95
N ASN A 698 -1.61 -40.60 26.44
CA ASN A 698 -0.18 -40.30 26.26
C ASN A 698 0.30 -40.03 24.82
N ALA A 699 -0.60 -39.85 23.85
CA ALA A 699 -0.15 -39.47 22.50
C ALA A 699 0.40 -38.04 22.47
N ALA A 700 1.48 -37.86 21.73
CA ALA A 700 2.02 -36.56 21.38
C ALA A 700 1.02 -35.73 20.56
N TRP A 701 1.18 -34.40 20.58
CA TRP A 701 0.55 -33.51 19.60
C TRP A 701 1.60 -32.59 18.99
N GLY A 702 1.71 -32.62 17.66
CA GLY A 702 2.66 -31.81 16.90
C GLY A 702 2.18 -30.39 16.61
N MET A 703 0.88 -30.11 16.75
CA MET A 703 0.33 -28.78 16.49
C MET A 703 0.65 -27.79 17.61
N GLN A 704 0.80 -26.52 17.27
CA GLN A 704 0.88 -25.43 18.26
C GLN A 704 -0.51 -25.17 18.83
N LEU A 705 -0.86 -25.83 19.93
CA LEU A 705 -2.19 -25.69 20.53
C LEU A 705 -2.38 -24.28 21.10
N GLU A 706 -3.47 -23.63 20.68
CA GLU A 706 -3.89 -22.33 21.18
C GLU A 706 -5.32 -22.43 21.72
N ILE A 707 -5.56 -21.98 22.95
CA ILE A 707 -6.89 -22.04 23.57
C ILE A 707 -7.38 -20.65 23.95
N ALA A 708 -8.66 -20.36 23.69
CA ALA A 708 -9.30 -19.13 24.12
C ALA A 708 -9.98 -19.35 25.48
N CYS A 709 -9.58 -18.57 26.49
CA CYS A 709 -10.06 -18.71 27.85
C CYS A 709 -10.67 -17.41 28.37
N LYS A 710 -11.80 -17.50 29.06
CA LYS A 710 -12.54 -16.33 29.52
C LYS A 710 -11.82 -15.65 30.66
N VAL A 711 -11.75 -14.33 30.63
CA VAL A 711 -11.18 -13.52 31.69
C VAL A 711 -12.31 -13.09 32.62
N ASP A 712 -12.32 -13.60 33.84
CA ASP A 712 -13.28 -13.19 34.86
C ASP A 712 -12.82 -11.89 35.54
N ASN A 713 -13.30 -10.76 35.02
CA ASN A 713 -13.06 -9.45 35.62
C ASN A 713 -13.98 -9.16 36.82
N SER A 714 -14.90 -10.06 37.18
CA SER A 714 -15.91 -9.80 38.22
C SER A 714 -15.38 -9.94 39.65
N GLN A 715 -14.25 -10.62 39.84
CA GLN A 715 -13.76 -10.92 41.20
C GLN A 715 -13.03 -9.79 41.92
N GLY A 716 -12.96 -8.57 41.39
CA GLY A 716 -12.39 -7.40 42.09
C GLY A 716 -10.90 -7.52 42.50
N GLY A 717 -10.28 -8.68 42.32
CA GLY A 717 -8.86 -8.91 42.49
C GLY A 717 -8.13 -8.26 41.32
N GLY A 718 -7.43 -7.16 41.60
CA GLY A 718 -6.65 -6.42 40.63
C GLY A 718 -5.72 -7.36 39.85
N GLY A 719 -6.10 -7.66 38.60
CA GLY A 719 -5.20 -8.32 37.66
C GLY A 719 -3.93 -7.50 37.60
N GLY A 720 -2.78 -8.14 37.82
CA GLY A 720 -1.52 -7.43 37.81
C GLY A 720 -1.30 -6.78 36.44
N ILE A 721 -0.59 -5.66 36.45
CA ILE A 721 -0.15 -4.99 35.23
C ILE A 721 0.89 -5.87 34.55
N LEU A 722 0.65 -6.14 33.27
CA LEU A 722 1.54 -6.94 32.45
C LEU A 722 2.70 -6.09 31.96
N ILE A 723 3.91 -6.63 32.13
CA ILE A 723 5.15 -6.01 31.68
C ILE A 723 5.81 -6.97 30.70
N PRO A 724 5.57 -6.81 29.39
CA PRO A 724 6.26 -7.58 28.38
C PRO A 724 7.72 -7.15 28.36
N MET A 725 8.61 -8.03 28.81
CA MET A 725 10.05 -7.86 28.66
C MET A 725 10.50 -8.34 27.28
N GLY A 726 9.86 -9.35 26.70
CA GLY A 726 10.34 -9.96 25.46
C GLY A 726 11.60 -10.81 25.67
N SER A 727 12.20 -11.26 24.57
CA SER A 727 13.52 -11.89 24.54
C SER A 727 14.63 -10.84 24.58
N THR A 728 15.85 -11.25 24.92
CA THR A 728 17.07 -10.42 24.83
C THR A 728 18.30 -11.31 24.71
N HIS A 729 19.34 -10.82 24.06
CA HIS A 729 20.66 -11.48 24.02
C HIS A 729 21.56 -11.11 25.21
N HIS A 730 21.11 -10.21 26.09
CA HIS A 730 21.83 -9.79 27.30
C HIS A 730 21.31 -10.49 28.56
N GLU A 731 22.18 -10.68 29.56
CA GLU A 731 21.80 -11.23 30.88
C GLU A 731 20.82 -10.34 31.66
N LYS A 732 20.54 -9.14 31.16
CA LYS A 732 19.64 -8.16 31.76
C LYS A 732 18.83 -7.43 30.68
N LYS A 733 17.56 -7.13 30.98
CA LYS A 733 16.71 -6.25 30.17
C LYS A 733 15.85 -5.40 31.09
N CYS A 734 15.67 -4.12 30.76
CA CYS A 734 14.86 -3.19 31.55
C CYS A 734 13.79 -2.53 30.69
N VAL A 735 12.53 -2.62 31.12
CA VAL A 735 11.37 -2.02 30.45
C VAL A 735 10.71 -1.00 31.37
N MET A 736 10.22 0.11 30.81
CA MET A 736 9.40 1.07 31.54
C MET A 736 7.92 0.68 31.41
N PRO A 737 7.23 0.34 32.52
CA PRO A 737 5.82 -0.02 32.50
C PRO A 737 4.95 1.21 32.23
N SER A 738 3.77 0.99 31.64
CA SER A 738 2.78 2.05 31.35
C SER A 738 2.27 2.77 32.59
N GLN A 739 2.41 2.16 33.78
CA GLN A 739 2.06 2.71 35.08
C GLN A 739 3.01 2.16 36.16
N PRO A 740 3.16 2.82 37.33
CA PRO A 740 3.94 2.35 38.45
C PRO A 740 3.47 0.98 38.92
N VAL A 741 4.40 0.05 38.95
CA VAL A 741 4.18 -1.33 39.37
C VAL A 741 5.10 -1.72 40.50
N ARG A 742 4.69 -2.70 41.29
CA ARG A 742 5.55 -3.46 42.21
C ARG A 742 5.58 -4.90 41.73
N CYS A 743 6.70 -5.30 41.12
CA CYS A 743 6.93 -6.68 40.72
C CYS A 743 7.57 -7.44 41.88
N HIS A 744 7.15 -8.69 42.09
CA HIS A 744 7.86 -9.57 43.01
C HIS A 744 9.24 -9.93 42.44
N TRP A 745 10.25 -10.08 43.30
CA TRP A 745 11.63 -10.35 42.85
C TRP A 745 11.78 -11.69 42.11
N TRP A 746 10.86 -12.63 42.33
CA TRP A 746 10.79 -13.94 41.66
C TRP A 746 9.78 -13.98 40.51
N SER A 747 9.12 -12.87 40.14
CA SER A 747 8.06 -12.88 39.11
C SER A 747 8.54 -13.40 37.75
N GLY A 748 9.85 -13.45 37.50
CA GLY A 748 10.42 -14.02 36.28
C GLY A 748 10.76 -15.52 36.37
N ASN A 749 10.72 -16.13 37.55
CA ASN A 749 11.11 -17.54 37.73
C ASN A 749 10.08 -18.49 37.09
N ARG A 750 10.51 -19.71 36.75
CA ARG A 750 9.61 -20.78 36.27
C ARG A 750 8.45 -20.94 37.25
N GLY A 751 7.25 -21.02 36.72
CA GLY A 751 6.02 -21.00 37.49
C GLY A 751 5.55 -19.59 37.89
N HIS A 752 6.39 -18.58 38.11
CA HIS A 752 5.90 -17.24 38.48
C HIS A 752 5.68 -16.31 37.29
N ARG A 753 6.40 -16.53 36.19
CA ARG A 753 6.21 -15.83 34.91
C ARG A 753 5.02 -16.41 34.13
N LEU A 754 4.41 -15.58 33.28
CA LEU A 754 3.32 -16.00 32.40
C LEU A 754 3.85 -16.83 31.21
N GLY A 755 3.08 -17.85 30.81
CA GLY A 755 3.36 -18.71 29.64
C GLY A 755 3.76 -20.16 29.98
N PHE A 756 3.75 -21.03 28.95
CA PHE A 756 4.00 -22.48 29.05
C PHE A 756 5.47 -22.89 28.83
N ALA A 757 6.39 -21.93 28.68
CA ALA A 757 7.81 -22.24 28.42
C ALA A 757 8.45 -22.99 29.60
N THR A 758 8.91 -24.22 29.34
CA THR A 758 9.41 -25.18 30.33
C THR A 758 10.88 -24.98 30.74
N ASN A 759 11.60 -24.02 30.15
CA ASN A 759 13.01 -23.79 30.44
C ASN A 759 13.25 -23.44 31.93
N ASP A 760 14.19 -24.11 32.59
CA ASP A 760 14.55 -23.92 34.01
C ASP A 760 15.38 -22.65 34.29
N ASP A 761 15.04 -21.56 33.63
CA ASP A 761 15.75 -20.29 33.78
C ASP A 761 15.21 -19.51 35.00
N GLY A 762 16.11 -19.17 35.94
CA GLY A 762 15.83 -18.29 37.07
C GLY A 762 16.11 -16.83 36.73
N PHE A 763 15.25 -15.92 37.19
CA PHE A 763 15.33 -14.49 36.95
C PHE A 763 15.21 -13.71 38.26
N LYS A 764 16.16 -12.80 38.48
CA LYS A 764 16.10 -11.80 39.54
C LYS A 764 15.46 -10.53 38.98
N ILE A 765 14.26 -10.20 39.45
CA ILE A 765 13.55 -8.98 39.08
C ILE A 765 13.96 -7.85 40.04
N SER A 766 14.35 -6.71 39.47
CA SER A 766 14.70 -5.49 40.22
C SER A 766 13.98 -4.29 39.63
N GLN A 767 13.68 -3.29 40.45
CA GLN A 767 13.03 -2.05 40.00
C GLN A 767 13.89 -0.85 40.36
N LYS A 768 14.25 -0.01 39.38
CA LYS A 768 15.06 1.21 39.59
C LYS A 768 14.63 2.30 38.61
N GLY A 769 14.39 3.52 39.11
CA GLY A 769 14.01 4.66 38.27
C GLY A 769 12.62 4.57 37.63
N GLY A 770 11.76 3.67 38.12
CA GLY A 770 10.46 3.37 37.50
C GLY A 770 10.52 2.28 36.43
N ARG A 771 11.71 1.82 36.03
CA ARG A 771 11.87 0.64 35.17
C ARG A 771 11.84 -0.65 35.99
N VAL A 772 11.34 -1.70 35.35
CA VAL A 772 11.46 -3.08 35.82
C VAL A 772 12.54 -3.76 35.01
N CYS A 773 13.50 -4.36 35.69
CA CYS A 773 14.63 -5.05 35.08
C CYS A 773 14.60 -6.53 35.46
N ALA A 774 14.63 -7.42 34.47
CA ALA A 774 14.88 -8.83 34.68
C ALA A 774 16.38 -9.13 34.50
N HIS A 775 16.95 -9.95 35.39
CA HIS A 775 18.33 -10.42 35.30
C HIS A 775 18.37 -11.94 35.36
N LEU A 776 18.98 -12.61 34.39
CA LEU A 776 19.11 -14.06 34.37
C LEU A 776 20.07 -14.51 35.48
N GLU A 777 19.66 -15.43 36.35
CA GLU A 777 20.39 -15.79 37.58
C GLU A 777 21.37 -16.99 37.39
N HIS A 778 21.35 -17.64 36.22
CA HIS A 778 22.00 -18.94 36.05
C HIS A 778 23.47 -18.91 35.57
N ARG A 779 24.41 -18.57 36.47
CA ARG A 779 25.87 -18.84 36.27
C ARG A 779 26.39 -20.17 36.82
N ARG A 780 25.65 -20.90 37.68
CA ARG A 780 26.26 -21.97 38.51
C ARG A 780 26.14 -23.43 38.05
N ARG A 781 25.17 -23.85 37.22
CA ARG A 781 25.02 -25.29 36.85
C ARG A 781 25.54 -25.69 35.46
N ARG A 782 25.68 -24.78 34.48
CA ARG A 782 26.17 -25.12 33.13
C ARG A 782 27.69 -25.32 33.01
N ARG A 783 28.49 -24.93 34.01
CA ARG A 783 29.97 -25.02 33.94
C ARG A 783 30.54 -26.44 33.87
N ARG A 784 29.78 -27.50 34.20
CA ARG A 784 30.29 -28.88 34.21
C ARG A 784 29.94 -29.75 32.98
N ARG A 785 28.93 -29.39 32.16
CA ARG A 785 28.53 -30.21 30.99
C ARG A 785 28.70 -29.56 29.61
N HIS A 786 28.93 -28.25 29.51
CA HIS A 786 29.04 -27.57 28.20
C HIS A 786 30.32 -26.76 28.00
N ARG A 787 31.49 -27.38 28.21
CA ARG A 787 32.77 -26.79 27.82
C ARG A 787 33.00 -26.69 26.29
N ARG A 788 32.10 -27.25 25.45
CA ARG A 788 32.28 -27.29 23.98
C ARG A 788 31.27 -26.49 23.13
N ARG A 789 30.25 -25.84 23.71
CA ARG A 789 29.34 -24.93 22.95
C ARG A 789 29.45 -23.51 23.49
N ARG A 790 30.50 -22.79 23.07
CA ARG A 790 30.67 -21.35 23.31
C ARG A 790 29.70 -20.54 22.41
N ARG A 791 28.39 -20.61 22.66
CA ARG A 791 27.45 -19.64 22.08
C ARG A 791 27.32 -18.45 23.04
N ASN A 792 27.73 -17.27 22.55
CA ASN A 792 27.94 -16.02 23.30
C ASN A 792 26.66 -15.26 23.72
N SER A 793 25.47 -15.88 23.69
CA SER A 793 24.26 -15.19 24.15
C SER A 793 24.08 -15.40 25.65
N ASN A 794 24.47 -14.40 26.45
CA ASN A 794 24.20 -14.38 27.90
C ASN A 794 22.73 -14.06 28.23
N GLY A 795 21.86 -13.90 27.24
CA GLY A 795 20.43 -13.59 27.42
C GLY A 795 19.48 -14.78 27.34
N TRP A 796 18.19 -14.49 27.17
CA TRP A 796 17.09 -15.45 27.12
C TRP A 796 16.28 -15.28 25.83
N ASP A 797 15.96 -16.40 25.19
CA ASP A 797 15.26 -16.44 23.89
C ASP A 797 13.75 -16.69 24.06
N MET A 798 13.21 -16.28 25.21
CA MET A 798 11.78 -16.42 25.50
C MET A 798 11.13 -15.04 25.64
N ASN A 799 9.87 -14.93 25.21
CA ASN A 799 9.07 -13.75 25.46
C ASN A 799 8.69 -13.68 26.94
N LEU A 800 9.56 -13.11 27.77
CA LEU A 800 9.31 -12.99 29.20
C LEU A 800 8.23 -11.94 29.43
N VAL A 801 7.11 -12.32 30.04
CA VAL A 801 6.05 -11.40 30.48
C VAL A 801 5.87 -11.53 31.98
N LEU A 802 5.97 -10.40 32.68
CA LEU A 802 5.79 -10.34 34.13
C LEU A 802 4.40 -9.81 34.47
N GLU A 803 3.76 -10.40 35.46
CA GLU A 803 2.59 -9.83 36.13
C GLU A 803 3.07 -9.10 37.39
N CYS A 804 2.71 -7.82 37.54
CA CYS A 804 3.15 -6.97 38.65
C CYS A 804 2.00 -6.17 39.25
N ASP A 805 1.99 -5.96 40.56
CA ASP A 805 0.89 -5.27 41.21
C ASP A 805 0.91 -3.77 40.90
N PRO A 806 -0.24 -3.12 40.59
CA PRO A 806 -0.32 -1.67 40.53
C PRO A 806 0.07 -1.05 41.86
N LYS A 807 1.04 -0.13 41.86
CA LYS A 807 1.20 0.80 42.97
C LYS A 807 0.09 1.84 42.81
N GLY A 808 -0.86 1.88 43.74
CA GLY A 808 -2.10 2.68 43.71
C GLY A 808 -1.95 4.20 43.68
N THR A 809 -0.89 4.74 43.09
CA THR A 809 -0.75 6.16 42.77
C THR A 809 -1.13 6.38 41.32
N VAL A 810 -2.17 7.17 41.08
CA VAL A 810 -2.50 7.71 39.76
C VAL A 810 -1.27 8.48 39.27
N VAL A 811 -0.67 8.03 38.18
CA VAL A 811 0.41 8.74 37.48
C VAL A 811 -0.17 9.56 36.35
N ASP A 812 0.38 10.76 36.19
CA ASP A 812 0.02 11.71 35.14
C ASP A 812 0.97 11.60 33.93
N TYR A 813 1.36 10.37 33.56
CA TYR A 813 2.18 10.15 32.37
C TYR A 813 1.82 8.83 31.67
N VAL A 814 2.01 8.80 30.35
CA VAL A 814 1.95 7.59 29.51
C VAL A 814 3.37 7.27 29.02
N VAL A 815 3.74 6.01 28.84
CA VAL A 815 5.03 5.67 28.23
C VAL A 815 4.86 5.63 26.71
N GLN A 816 5.67 6.39 25.99
CA GLN A 816 5.66 6.43 24.53
C GLN A 816 7.06 6.15 23.99
N ASP A 817 7.11 5.34 22.93
CA ASP A 817 8.33 5.10 22.16
C ASP A 817 8.61 6.30 21.26
N VAL A 818 9.79 6.90 21.43
CA VAL A 818 10.30 7.97 20.57
C VAL A 818 11.30 7.37 19.59
N ASN A 819 11.00 7.49 18.30
CA ASN A 819 11.90 7.03 17.25
C ASN A 819 12.85 8.15 16.80
N PHE A 820 14.14 7.95 17.04
CA PHE A 820 15.22 8.81 16.55
C PHE A 820 15.67 8.43 15.14
N GLY A 821 15.41 7.22 14.65
CA GLY A 821 15.93 6.77 13.37
C GLY A 821 17.41 6.40 13.40
N THR A 822 17.96 6.16 12.21
CA THR A 822 19.40 6.03 11.95
C THR A 822 20.07 7.41 11.96
N SER A 823 21.37 7.53 12.18
CA SER A 823 22.06 8.82 12.09
C SER A 823 23.44 8.64 11.48
N LYS A 824 23.83 9.50 10.53
CA LYS A 824 25.22 9.51 10.01
C LYS A 824 26.16 10.32 10.91
N THR A 825 25.61 11.24 11.71
CA THR A 825 26.31 12.05 12.71
C THR A 825 26.18 11.45 14.11
N ASN A 826 27.12 11.72 15.01
CA ASN A 826 27.10 11.24 16.41
C ASN A 826 25.95 11.82 17.26
N TYR A 827 25.09 12.64 16.69
CA TYR A 827 23.90 13.19 17.35
C TYR A 827 22.75 13.34 16.35
N ARG A 828 21.52 13.25 16.85
CA ARG A 828 20.28 13.49 16.11
C ARG A 828 19.22 13.98 17.07
N CYS A 829 18.40 14.93 16.63
CA CYS A 829 17.30 15.44 17.42
C CYS A 829 15.98 15.16 16.70
N VAL A 830 14.94 14.87 17.47
CA VAL A 830 13.57 14.75 17.00
C VAL A 830 12.70 15.65 17.82
N LEU A 831 11.77 16.31 17.17
CA LEU A 831 10.78 17.10 17.85
C LEU A 831 9.68 16.12 18.31
N PRO A 832 9.36 15.91 19.61
CA PRO A 832 8.25 15.04 20.02
C PRO A 832 6.88 15.73 19.86
N THR A 833 5.72 15.05 19.97
CA THR A 833 4.40 15.74 19.94
C THR A 833 3.94 16.24 21.32
N HIS A 834 4.65 15.81 22.36
CA HIS A 834 4.28 16.00 23.76
C HIS A 834 5.53 16.34 24.56
N LYS A 835 5.35 16.80 25.81
CA LYS A 835 6.49 16.97 26.70
C LYS A 835 6.98 15.60 27.14
N MET A 836 8.14 15.20 26.63
CA MET A 836 8.76 13.91 26.91
C MET A 836 9.80 14.05 28.01
N GLU A 837 9.78 13.17 28.99
CA GLU A 837 10.81 13.03 30.01
C GLU A 837 11.45 11.65 29.85
N CYS A 838 12.65 11.64 29.31
CA CYS A 838 13.43 10.42 29.05
C CYS A 838 14.57 10.31 30.07
N GLU A 839 14.93 9.08 30.44
CA GLU A 839 16.19 8.85 31.14
C GLU A 839 17.36 9.18 30.21
N HIS A 840 18.42 9.80 30.75
CA HIS A 840 19.58 10.19 29.96
C HIS A 840 20.25 9.01 29.25
N ASP A 841 20.15 7.80 29.78
CA ASP A 841 20.69 6.57 29.22
C ASP A 841 19.60 5.66 28.61
N ALA A 842 18.41 6.21 28.33
CA ALA A 842 17.30 5.45 27.73
C ALA A 842 17.65 4.82 26.38
N GLY A 843 18.67 5.35 25.69
CA GLY A 843 19.17 4.83 24.43
C GLY A 843 20.16 3.67 24.54
N ASN A 844 20.61 3.25 25.72
CA ASN A 844 21.62 2.19 25.88
C ASN A 844 21.06 0.77 25.65
N ALA A 845 21.91 -0.20 25.31
CA ALA A 845 21.56 -1.60 24.94
C ALA A 845 20.52 -2.29 25.83
N LEU A 846 20.53 -1.99 27.13
CA LEU A 846 19.68 -2.63 28.12
C LEU A 846 18.37 -1.89 28.39
N LYS A 847 18.23 -0.66 27.86
CA LYS A 847 17.17 0.29 28.15
C LYS A 847 16.42 0.80 26.92
N ARG A 848 17.03 0.74 25.73
CA ARG A 848 16.41 1.13 24.48
C ARG A 848 15.25 0.19 24.12
N ALA A 849 14.29 0.72 23.37
CA ALA A 849 13.08 0.01 23.00
C ALA A 849 13.31 -0.99 21.85
N ASN A 850 14.29 -0.69 20.97
CA ASN A 850 14.67 -1.60 19.89
C ASN A 850 15.56 -2.74 20.40
N ASN A 851 15.32 -3.96 19.87
CA ASN A 851 16.18 -5.10 20.10
C ASN A 851 17.37 -4.99 19.13
N HIS A 852 18.48 -4.40 19.59
CA HIS A 852 19.70 -4.27 18.80
C HIS A 852 20.92 -4.55 19.68
N GLN A 853 21.80 -5.43 19.20
CA GLN A 853 22.85 -6.07 19.99
C GLN A 853 24.11 -5.22 20.24
N SER A 854 24.27 -4.08 19.56
CA SER A 854 25.50 -3.28 19.70
C SER A 854 25.68 -2.73 21.11
N GLY A 855 26.92 -2.58 21.56
CA GLY A 855 27.27 -1.99 22.86
C GLY A 855 27.13 -0.46 22.94
N ASP A 856 26.52 0.17 21.94
CA ASP A 856 26.45 1.62 21.80
C ASP A 856 25.78 2.28 23.02
N THR A 857 26.37 3.38 23.48
CA THR A 857 25.86 4.18 24.60
C THR A 857 25.38 5.55 24.12
N PHE A 858 24.32 6.04 24.73
CA PHE A 858 23.65 7.28 24.34
C PHE A 858 23.41 8.17 25.54
N ASN A 859 23.51 9.47 25.31
CA ASN A 859 22.99 10.52 26.17
C ASN A 859 21.72 11.08 25.49
N ILE A 860 20.59 11.04 26.19
CA ILE A 860 19.29 11.54 25.75
C ILE A 860 18.93 12.76 26.59
N TRP A 861 18.58 13.88 25.97
CA TRP A 861 18.18 15.09 26.70
C TRP A 861 17.17 15.92 25.92
N ASN A 862 16.40 16.74 26.64
CA ASN A 862 15.61 17.79 26.02
C ASN A 862 16.49 19.02 25.79
N SER A 863 16.59 19.45 24.54
CA SER A 863 17.20 20.73 24.19
C SER A 863 16.36 21.92 24.66
N HIS A 864 16.93 23.12 24.65
CA HIS A 864 16.23 24.35 24.98
C HIS A 864 15.06 24.67 24.03
N THR A 865 15.03 24.04 22.86
CA THR A 865 13.97 24.16 21.85
C THR A 865 12.86 23.11 21.99
N GLU A 866 12.91 22.31 23.07
CA GLU A 866 12.05 21.15 23.32
C GLU A 866 12.21 20.00 22.32
N HIS A 867 13.24 20.03 21.46
CA HIS A 867 13.62 18.83 20.72
C HIS A 867 14.23 17.83 21.70
N LEU A 868 13.83 16.57 21.57
CA LEU A 868 14.50 15.48 22.24
C LEU A 868 15.70 15.09 21.39
N CYS A 869 16.90 15.15 21.97
CA CYS A 869 18.15 14.87 21.30
C CYS A 869 18.78 13.58 21.84
N ALA A 870 19.40 12.83 20.94
CA ALA A 870 20.24 11.69 21.26
C ALA A 870 21.65 11.96 20.75
N ARG A 871 22.65 11.73 21.61
CA ARG A 871 24.06 11.73 21.25
C ARG A 871 24.68 10.42 21.64
N ARG A 872 25.37 9.81 20.70
CA ARG A 872 26.18 8.63 20.94
C ARG A 872 27.42 9.02 21.75
N THR A 873 27.71 8.30 22.84
CA THR A 873 28.79 8.61 23.79
C THR A 873 29.98 7.67 23.72
N ASP A 874 29.82 6.48 23.13
CA ASP A 874 30.89 5.51 22.93
C ASP A 874 31.78 5.81 21.70
N GLN A 875 31.24 6.45 20.67
CA GLN A 875 32.00 6.87 19.48
C GLN A 875 31.55 8.22 18.94
N GLN A 876 32.44 8.89 18.20
CA GLN A 876 32.19 10.17 17.51
C GLN A 876 31.57 10.01 16.11
N LYS A 877 31.10 8.80 15.75
CA LYS A 877 30.42 8.53 14.47
C LYS A 877 28.91 8.41 14.70
N GLY A 878 28.13 8.44 13.63
CA GLY A 878 26.71 8.13 13.69
C GLY A 878 26.40 6.67 14.04
N TRP A 879 25.13 6.29 13.99
CA TRP A 879 24.63 4.94 14.28
C TRP A 879 23.74 4.44 13.13
N GLY A 880 23.91 3.17 12.76
CA GLY A 880 23.16 2.55 11.67
C GLY A 880 21.79 1.99 12.06
N MET A 881 21.50 1.91 13.36
CA MET A 881 20.24 1.33 13.87
C MET A 881 19.10 2.34 13.93
N ASP A 882 17.85 1.88 13.79
CA ASP A 882 16.65 2.69 14.03
C ASP A 882 16.46 2.88 15.55
N LEU A 883 17.14 3.86 16.14
CA LEU A 883 17.17 4.07 17.60
C LEU A 883 15.77 4.44 18.12
N LYS A 884 15.17 3.57 18.94
CA LYS A 884 13.90 3.82 19.62
C LYS A 884 14.10 3.84 21.13
N VAL A 885 13.54 4.83 21.82
CA VAL A 885 13.66 4.96 23.28
C VAL A 885 12.31 5.13 23.96
N GLN A 886 12.15 4.53 25.13
CA GLN A 886 10.96 4.71 25.97
C GLN A 886 11.08 5.97 26.83
N CYS A 887 10.10 6.85 26.72
CA CYS A 887 10.04 8.12 27.44
C CYS A 887 8.68 8.31 28.11
N LYS A 888 8.66 9.06 29.22
CA LYS A 888 7.41 9.45 29.88
C LYS A 888 6.81 10.65 29.16
N GLN A 889 5.66 10.45 28.58
CA GLN A 889 4.84 11.48 27.96
C GLN A 889 3.99 12.16 29.04
N ARG A 890 4.21 13.45 29.29
CA ARG A 890 3.39 14.31 30.16
C ARG A 890 2.70 15.36 29.31
N GLU A 891 1.44 15.69 29.64
CA GLU A 891 0.59 16.74 29.04
C GLU A 891 0.60 16.86 27.48
N GLN A 892 -0.59 16.85 26.87
CA GLN A 892 -0.73 17.12 25.44
C GLN A 892 -0.68 18.61 25.16
N LEU A 893 0.38 19.06 24.49
CA LEU A 893 0.65 20.50 24.33
C LEU A 893 0.63 20.98 22.86
N TRP A 894 0.84 20.11 21.84
CA TRP A 894 0.94 20.57 20.44
C TRP A 894 0.86 19.44 19.40
N GLY A 895 0.57 19.80 18.15
CA GLY A 895 0.69 18.92 16.98
C GLY A 895 1.95 19.25 16.19
N LYS A 896 2.28 18.42 15.21
CA LYS A 896 3.37 18.69 14.27
C LYS A 896 2.83 18.83 12.87
N THR A 897 3.43 19.70 12.08
CA THR A 897 3.24 19.72 10.63
C THR A 897 4.59 19.91 9.95
N THR A 898 4.73 19.32 8.78
CA THR A 898 5.93 19.49 7.96
C THR A 898 5.71 20.67 7.04
N VAL A 899 6.62 21.65 7.08
CA VAL A 899 6.64 22.77 6.14
C VAL A 899 7.65 22.46 5.05
N ARG A 900 7.15 22.33 3.81
CA ARG A 900 8.00 22.17 2.63
C ARG A 900 8.32 23.55 2.06
N ILE A 901 9.54 24.01 2.28
CA ILE A 901 10.05 25.27 1.73
C ILE A 901 10.56 25.07 0.30
N GLY A 902 11.05 23.87 -0.03
CA GLY A 902 11.55 23.56 -1.36
C GLY A 902 13.00 23.98 -1.58
N THR A 903 13.45 23.87 -2.83
CA THR A 903 14.72 24.43 -3.31
C THR A 903 14.60 25.94 -3.50
N SER A 904 15.70 26.68 -3.38
CA SER A 904 15.73 28.12 -3.64
C SER A 904 16.92 28.48 -4.54
N SER A 905 16.72 29.41 -5.47
CA SER A 905 17.81 30.09 -6.17
C SER A 905 18.41 31.23 -5.35
N GLU A 906 17.76 31.65 -4.27
CA GLU A 906 18.13 32.78 -3.41
C GLU A 906 18.55 32.32 -2.00
N GLN A 907 19.21 33.19 -1.23
CA GLN A 907 19.63 32.90 0.16
C GLN A 907 18.48 32.86 1.17
N GLU A 908 17.31 33.34 0.79
CA GLU A 908 16.09 33.28 1.58
C GLU A 908 14.92 32.77 0.71
N LYS A 909 13.99 32.04 1.31
CA LYS A 909 12.74 31.63 0.67
C LYS A 909 11.66 31.53 1.72
N CYS A 910 10.50 32.09 1.40
CA CYS A 910 9.33 32.05 2.25
C CYS A 910 8.21 31.25 1.59
N VAL A 911 7.50 30.44 2.37
CA VAL A 911 6.27 29.76 1.96
C VAL A 911 5.11 30.19 2.86
N ALA A 912 3.89 30.15 2.33
CA ALA A 912 2.70 30.41 3.13
C ALA A 912 2.61 29.39 4.26
N GLU A 913 2.22 29.86 5.45
CA GLU A 913 2.00 29.00 6.61
C GLU A 913 0.87 27.99 6.30
N PRO A 914 1.13 26.67 6.33
CA PRO A 914 0.11 25.68 5.99
C PRO A 914 -1.06 25.63 6.98
N VAL A 915 -0.84 26.08 8.22
CA VAL A 915 -1.84 26.09 9.32
C VAL A 915 -1.58 27.29 10.21
N LYS A 916 -2.60 28.10 10.55
CA LYS A 916 -2.46 29.22 11.49
C LYS A 916 -1.93 28.75 12.86
N HIS A 917 -1.10 29.57 13.52
CA HIS A 917 -0.44 29.30 14.82
C HIS A 917 0.64 28.22 14.77
N LEU A 918 1.24 28.05 13.60
CA LEU A 918 2.49 27.35 13.44
C LEU A 918 3.58 28.11 14.21
N ARG A 919 4.45 27.39 14.91
CA ARG A 919 5.72 27.86 15.45
C ARG A 919 6.83 26.93 14.98
N CYS A 920 7.64 27.43 14.06
CA CYS A 920 8.86 26.78 13.64
C CYS A 920 10.00 27.24 14.55
N ASP A 921 10.85 26.30 14.93
CA ASP A 921 12.05 26.62 15.67
C ASP A 921 13.10 27.25 14.75
N ASP A 922 13.91 28.19 15.24
CA ASP A 922 14.81 28.98 14.41
C ASP A 922 15.96 28.15 13.82
N ILE A 923 16.29 27.01 14.42
CA ILE A 923 17.29 26.05 13.94
C ILE A 923 16.69 24.84 13.22
N SER A 924 15.37 24.79 13.02
CA SER A 924 14.65 23.64 12.42
C SER A 924 15.12 23.24 11.01
N GLY A 925 15.74 24.17 10.27
CA GLY A 925 16.30 23.89 8.94
C GLY A 925 17.70 23.27 8.94
N ASN A 926 18.39 23.22 10.08
CA ASN A 926 19.74 22.65 10.17
C ASN A 926 19.70 21.13 9.97
N PRO A 927 20.82 20.52 9.50
CA PRO A 927 20.85 19.10 9.13
C PRO A 927 20.37 18.13 10.22
N GLN A 928 20.60 18.46 11.48
CA GLN A 928 20.23 17.65 12.64
C GLN A 928 18.75 17.74 13.07
N TYR A 929 17.99 18.73 12.59
CA TYR A 929 16.60 19.00 12.99
C TYR A 929 15.59 18.84 11.85
N ARG A 930 16.04 18.84 10.59
CA ARG A 930 15.15 18.72 9.42
C ARG A 930 14.69 17.28 9.18
N SER A 931 13.47 17.13 8.66
CA SER A 931 12.84 15.81 8.44
C SER A 931 13.42 15.07 7.23
N SER A 932 13.82 15.82 6.19
CA SER A 932 14.52 15.27 5.03
C SER A 932 15.97 14.97 5.42
N GLY A 933 16.31 13.71 5.67
CA GLY A 933 17.66 13.24 6.04
C GLY A 933 18.72 13.37 4.95
N THR A 934 18.77 14.50 4.24
CA THR A 934 19.80 14.80 3.23
C THR A 934 21.03 15.43 3.91
N ASP A 935 22.19 14.80 3.71
CA ASP A 935 23.45 15.08 4.42
C ASP A 935 24.20 16.34 3.95
N LYS A 936 23.50 17.34 3.39
CA LYS A 936 24.19 18.58 3.01
C LYS A 936 24.52 19.41 4.25
N PRO A 937 25.74 19.92 4.42
CA PRO A 937 26.14 20.70 5.61
C PRO A 937 25.48 22.10 5.71
N ASP A 938 24.55 22.40 4.80
CA ASP A 938 23.82 23.67 4.75
C ASP A 938 23.03 23.91 6.05
N SER A 939 23.24 25.08 6.66
CA SER A 939 22.57 25.53 7.88
C SER A 939 21.60 26.66 7.55
N PHE A 940 20.46 26.71 8.27
CA PHE A 940 19.38 27.64 8.02
C PHE A 940 18.87 28.25 9.32
N PHE A 941 18.58 29.55 9.27
CA PHE A 941 17.79 30.28 10.25
C PHE A 941 16.35 30.34 9.75
N VAL A 942 15.40 29.87 10.54
CA VAL A 942 13.97 29.86 10.21
C VAL A 942 13.26 30.94 11.01
N GLU A 943 12.46 31.76 10.34
CA GLU A 943 11.67 32.82 10.95
C GLU A 943 10.24 32.80 10.42
N GLN A 944 9.29 33.18 11.26
CA GLN A 944 7.89 33.34 10.86
C GLN A 944 7.51 34.81 10.85
N ARG A 945 7.08 35.30 9.69
CA ARG A 945 6.68 36.71 9.51
C ARG A 945 5.51 36.83 8.53
N HIS A 946 4.52 37.64 8.90
CA HIS A 946 3.35 37.94 8.06
C HIS A 946 2.58 36.70 7.53
N GLY A 947 2.42 35.65 8.36
CA GLY A 947 1.74 34.41 7.95
C GLY A 947 2.53 33.57 6.94
N LYS A 948 3.86 33.77 6.88
CA LYS A 948 4.80 32.97 6.08
C LYS A 948 5.88 32.39 6.97
N VAL A 949 6.42 31.24 6.56
CA VAL A 949 7.61 30.62 7.13
C VAL A 949 8.76 30.86 6.16
N CYS A 950 9.78 31.56 6.62
CA CYS A 950 10.96 31.92 5.84
C CYS A 950 12.16 31.14 6.36
N ALA A 951 12.95 30.54 5.46
CA ALA A 951 14.26 30.00 5.79
C ALA A 951 15.33 30.84 5.10
N ARG A 952 16.35 31.23 5.88
CA ARG A 952 17.53 31.96 5.41
C ARG A 952 18.77 31.12 5.68
N ARG A 953 19.57 30.89 4.66
CA ARG A 953 20.81 30.12 4.77
C ARG A 953 21.86 30.88 5.62
N THR A 954 22.52 30.22 6.58
CA THR A 954 23.45 30.83 7.55
C THR A 954 24.91 30.39 7.43
N ASP A 955 25.19 29.25 6.80
CA ASP A 955 26.55 28.73 6.60
C ASP A 955 27.38 29.57 5.60
N HIS A 956 26.75 30.47 4.84
CA HIS A 956 27.46 31.35 3.89
C HIS A 956 28.13 32.56 4.56
N THR A 957 27.68 32.97 5.76
CA THR A 957 28.17 34.21 6.40
C THR A 957 29.42 34.04 7.26
N ASP A 958 29.82 32.81 7.58
CA ASP A 958 30.91 32.57 8.54
C ASP A 958 32.27 32.24 7.89
N ARG A 959 32.62 32.95 6.80
CA ARG A 959 33.98 32.92 6.23
C ARG A 959 34.80 34.09 6.72
N ARG A 960 35.10 34.08 8.02
CA ARG A 960 36.19 34.82 8.68
C ARG A 960 37.59 34.23 8.40
N ARG A 961 37.76 33.50 7.29
CA ARG A 961 39.08 33.16 6.72
C ARG A 961 39.18 33.67 5.29
N GLU A 962 39.47 34.96 5.26
CA GLU A 962 40.22 35.66 4.24
C GLU A 962 41.63 35.05 4.14
N PHE A 963 42.01 34.51 2.99
CA PHE A 963 43.22 34.90 2.23
C PHE A 963 43.40 33.95 1.03
N ARG A 964 43.54 34.54 -0.17
CA ARG A 964 43.83 33.94 -1.48
C ARG A 964 42.64 33.67 -2.44
N ARG A 965 42.22 34.82 -3.00
CA ARG A 965 42.22 35.15 -4.45
C ARG A 965 41.08 34.64 -5.37
N ARG A 966 40.17 35.58 -5.63
CA ARG A 966 39.90 36.18 -6.97
C ARG A 966 39.30 35.31 -8.09
N ARG A 967 38.25 34.54 -7.81
CA ARG A 967 37.18 34.21 -8.79
C ARG A 967 35.76 34.32 -8.18
N ARG A 968 35.53 35.34 -7.35
CA ARG A 968 34.20 35.89 -7.01
C ARG A 968 33.88 36.93 -8.09
N ASP A 969 32.74 36.90 -8.79
CA ASP A 969 31.48 37.37 -8.22
C ASP A 969 30.17 36.66 -8.68
N ARG A 970 30.20 35.55 -9.42
CA ARG A 970 28.93 34.88 -9.86
C ARG A 970 28.27 33.90 -8.87
N ARG A 971 28.88 33.60 -7.70
CA ARG A 971 28.33 32.61 -6.74
C ARG A 971 27.82 33.18 -5.40
N ARG A 972 27.83 34.51 -5.18
CA ARG A 972 27.38 35.10 -3.90
C ARG A 972 25.87 35.00 -3.64
N ASN A 973 25.07 34.67 -4.65
CA ASN A 973 23.61 34.52 -4.52
C ASN A 973 23.15 33.08 -4.75
N ALA A 974 24.03 32.08 -4.70
CA ALA A 974 23.58 30.70 -4.87
C ALA A 974 22.66 30.34 -3.70
N GLY A 975 21.37 30.13 -3.97
CA GLY A 975 20.44 29.56 -3.01
C GLY A 975 20.81 28.12 -2.63
N TRP A 976 19.82 27.28 -2.37
CA TRP A 976 20.04 25.90 -1.98
C TRP A 976 19.29 24.93 -2.92
N GLY A 977 20.03 23.93 -3.40
CA GLY A 977 19.51 22.86 -4.26
C GLY A 977 18.96 21.67 -3.47
N VAL A 978 18.50 21.87 -2.23
CA VAL A 978 17.82 20.83 -1.44
C VAL A 978 16.35 21.17 -1.27
N ASP A 979 15.49 20.18 -1.35
CA ASP A 979 14.08 20.35 -1.00
C ASP A 979 13.97 20.46 0.53
N LEU A 980 14.06 21.68 1.05
CA LEU A 980 14.09 21.92 2.49
C LEU A 980 12.72 21.60 3.10
N GLN A 981 12.67 20.56 3.93
CA GLN A 981 11.49 20.15 4.70
C GLN A 981 11.81 20.26 6.19
N ILE A 982 11.05 21.07 6.91
CA ILE A 982 11.25 21.31 8.35
C ILE A 982 10.01 20.90 9.14
N GLU A 983 10.22 20.38 10.35
CA GLU A 983 9.14 20.12 11.28
C GLU A 983 8.87 21.36 12.13
N CYS A 984 7.61 21.78 12.17
CA CYS A 984 7.18 22.91 12.96
C CYS A 984 6.07 22.48 13.92
N LYS A 985 6.04 23.12 15.10
CA LYS A 985 4.97 22.94 16.07
C LYS A 985 3.73 23.61 15.53
N VAL A 986 2.63 22.89 15.42
CA VAL A 986 1.32 23.53 15.35
C VAL A 986 0.87 23.63 16.79
N LEU A 987 0.56 24.84 17.28
CA LEU A 987 -0.22 24.94 18.50
C LEU A 987 -1.61 24.37 18.20
N VAL A 988 -1.72 23.04 18.30
CA VAL A 988 -2.95 22.34 18.60
C VAL A 988 -3.23 22.60 20.08
N GLY A 989 -3.30 23.90 20.42
CA GLY A 989 -4.10 24.31 21.54
C GLY A 989 -5.51 23.77 21.28
N PRO A 990 -6.34 23.71 22.31
CA PRO A 990 -7.66 23.14 22.21
C PRO A 990 -8.57 24.08 21.40
N TRP A 991 -8.19 24.57 20.23
CA TRP A 991 -8.93 25.56 19.49
C TRP A 991 -10.15 24.91 18.83
N ALA A 992 -11.33 25.47 19.04
CA ALA A 992 -12.54 25.12 18.33
C ALA A 992 -12.87 26.23 17.32
N ARG A 993 -13.22 25.82 16.11
CA ARG A 993 -13.89 26.70 15.15
C ARG A 993 -15.31 26.96 15.65
N VAL A 994 -15.66 28.22 15.87
CA VAL A 994 -17.01 28.65 16.20
C VAL A 994 -17.61 29.31 14.98
N ASP A 995 -18.73 28.76 14.53
CA ASP A 995 -19.50 29.32 13.43
C ASP A 995 -20.68 30.12 13.96
N ILE A 996 -20.54 31.44 13.96
CA ILE A 996 -21.60 32.36 14.40
C ILE A 996 -22.57 32.60 13.23
N GLY A 997 -22.09 32.51 11.99
CA GLY A 997 -22.86 32.71 10.77
C GLY A 997 -23.26 34.17 10.54
N ARG A 998 -24.28 34.39 9.70
CA ARG A 998 -24.82 35.72 9.36
C ARG A 998 -25.74 36.27 10.45
N SER A 999 -25.79 37.58 10.66
CA SER A 999 -26.79 38.21 11.52
C SER A 999 -27.66 39.19 10.73
N SER A 1000 -28.98 39.00 10.79
CA SER A 1000 -29.98 39.93 10.24
C SER A 1000 -30.73 40.71 11.33
N THR A 1001 -30.28 40.61 12.59
CA THR A 1001 -30.96 41.24 13.72
C THR A 1001 -30.62 42.74 13.78
N PRO A 1002 -31.62 43.61 14.01
CA PRO A 1002 -31.37 45.04 14.26
C PRO A 1002 -30.54 45.30 15.52
N SER A 1003 -30.55 44.36 16.47
CA SER A 1003 -29.77 44.44 17.72
C SER A 1003 -28.26 44.39 17.49
N GLY A 1004 -27.81 43.99 16.30
CA GLY A 1004 -26.41 43.99 15.91
C GLY A 1004 -25.53 42.95 16.62
N TYR A 1005 -26.14 41.97 17.30
CA TYR A 1005 -25.44 40.84 17.88
C TYR A 1005 -26.12 39.49 17.60
N LYS A 1006 -25.32 38.41 17.70
CA LYS A 1006 -25.76 37.03 17.50
C LYS A 1006 -24.94 36.09 18.39
N CYS A 1007 -25.61 35.09 18.97
CA CYS A 1007 -24.99 34.13 19.86
C CYS A 1007 -25.14 32.70 19.33
N VAL A 1008 -24.13 31.86 19.56
CA VAL A 1008 -24.16 30.44 19.22
C VAL A 1008 -23.66 29.60 20.38
N LEU A 1009 -24.24 28.41 20.57
CA LEU A 1009 -23.82 27.48 21.61
C LEU A 1009 -22.77 26.52 21.04
N PRO A 1010 -21.49 26.60 21.46
CA PRO A 1010 -20.45 25.68 21.04
C PRO A 1010 -20.61 24.28 21.65
N SER A 1011 -19.97 23.27 21.05
CA SER A 1011 -19.90 21.90 21.59
C SER A 1011 -19.01 21.77 22.83
N HIS A 1012 -18.09 22.69 23.03
CA HIS A 1012 -17.19 22.69 24.19
C HIS A 1012 -17.32 24.01 24.92
N LYS A 1013 -16.90 24.07 26.18
CA LYS A 1013 -16.75 25.36 26.87
C LYS A 1013 -15.58 26.09 26.21
N LEU A 1014 -15.80 27.29 25.67
CA LEU A 1014 -14.78 28.04 24.92
C LEU A 1014 -14.45 29.37 25.61
N GLU A 1015 -13.22 29.81 25.40
CA GLU A 1015 -12.66 31.11 25.73
C GLU A 1015 -12.17 31.74 24.43
N CYS A 1016 -12.83 32.81 24.01
CA CYS A 1016 -12.52 33.51 22.76
C CYS A 1016 -11.85 34.85 23.10
N ASP A 1017 -10.88 35.26 22.29
CA ASP A 1017 -10.38 36.63 22.34
C ASP A 1017 -11.52 37.60 21.99
N ALA A 1018 -11.57 38.76 22.65
CA ALA A 1018 -12.63 39.73 22.45
C ALA A 1018 -12.69 40.29 21.02
N ASP A 1019 -11.59 40.22 20.27
CA ASP A 1019 -11.45 40.69 18.89
C ASP A 1019 -11.29 39.53 17.89
N ALA A 1020 -11.67 38.30 18.27
CA ALA A 1020 -11.51 37.11 17.41
C ALA A 1020 -12.30 37.20 16.08
N GLY A 1021 -13.24 38.15 15.96
CA GLY A 1021 -14.01 38.43 14.74
C GLY A 1021 -13.37 39.41 13.75
N ASP A 1022 -12.23 40.02 14.08
CA ASP A 1022 -11.61 41.06 13.23
C ASP A 1022 -10.85 40.49 12.02
N VAL A 1023 -10.60 41.30 10.99
CA VAL A 1023 -10.16 40.87 9.64
C VAL A 1023 -8.88 40.06 9.58
N ASN A 1024 -8.03 40.15 10.61
CA ASN A 1024 -6.79 39.39 10.72
C ASN A 1024 -6.87 38.20 11.69
N LYS A 1025 -7.91 38.14 12.52
CA LYS A 1025 -8.10 37.11 13.56
C LYS A 1025 -9.15 36.07 13.19
N ARG A 1026 -10.21 36.48 12.47
CA ARG A 1026 -11.27 35.56 12.04
C ARG A 1026 -10.76 34.52 11.01
N LEU A 1027 -11.54 33.45 10.86
CA LEU A 1027 -11.24 32.32 9.96
C LEU A 1027 -11.78 32.53 8.54
N ASN A 1028 -12.58 33.56 8.32
CA ASN A 1028 -13.15 33.87 7.01
C ASN A 1028 -12.06 34.19 5.98
N PRO A 1029 -12.16 33.64 4.74
CA PRO A 1029 -11.22 33.97 3.66
C PRO A 1029 -11.40 35.41 3.15
N SER A 1030 -12.62 35.97 3.26
CA SER A 1030 -12.91 37.32 2.80
C SER A 1030 -12.50 38.40 3.81
N ARG A 1031 -11.82 39.43 3.31
CA ARG A 1031 -11.26 40.53 4.11
C ARG A 1031 -12.17 41.76 4.17
N HIS A 1032 -13.40 41.61 4.66
CA HIS A 1032 -14.30 42.75 4.90
C HIS A 1032 -13.78 43.65 6.05
N GLY A 1033 -14.07 44.95 6.03
CA GLY A 1033 -13.60 45.89 7.06
C GLY A 1033 -14.29 45.78 8.42
N ASP A 1034 -15.27 44.88 8.57
CA ASP A 1034 -16.09 44.73 9.76
C ASP A 1034 -15.25 44.39 11.02
N THR A 1035 -15.56 45.07 12.14
CA THR A 1035 -14.96 44.83 13.48
C THR A 1035 -15.99 44.26 14.45
N PHE A 1036 -15.55 43.38 15.36
CA PHE A 1036 -16.43 42.68 16.28
C PHE A 1036 -15.91 42.66 17.71
N VAL A 1037 -16.83 42.78 18.66
CA VAL A 1037 -16.61 42.34 20.04
C VAL A 1037 -17.21 40.95 20.24
N ILE A 1038 -16.39 40.03 20.74
CA ILE A 1038 -16.73 38.64 21.04
C ILE A 1038 -16.76 38.46 22.56
N TRP A 1039 -17.78 37.78 23.09
CA TRP A 1039 -17.84 37.45 24.51
C TRP A 1039 -18.56 36.12 24.75
N THR A 1040 -18.30 35.51 25.91
CA THR A 1040 -19.02 34.33 26.38
C THR A 1040 -20.14 34.75 27.32
N SER A 1041 -21.38 34.38 27.04
CA SER A 1041 -22.52 34.63 27.92
C SER A 1041 -22.44 33.79 29.19
N HIS A 1042 -23.25 34.13 30.20
CA HIS A 1042 -23.38 33.34 31.42
C HIS A 1042 -23.90 31.91 31.19
N THR A 1043 -24.44 31.60 30.01
CA THR A 1043 -24.90 30.25 29.63
C THR A 1043 -23.97 29.53 28.65
N ASP A 1044 -22.71 29.98 28.58
CA ASP A 1044 -21.65 29.47 27.69
C ASP A 1044 -21.91 29.68 26.19
N HIS A 1045 -22.83 30.57 25.80
CA HIS A 1045 -22.96 30.95 24.39
C HIS A 1045 -21.82 31.87 23.99
N ILE A 1046 -21.29 31.71 22.79
CA ILE A 1046 -20.34 32.66 22.20
C ILE A 1046 -21.13 33.66 21.37
N CYS A 1047 -21.07 34.92 21.78
CA CYS A 1047 -21.76 36.02 21.16
C CYS A 1047 -20.79 36.91 20.42
N ALA A 1048 -21.23 37.47 19.30
CA ALA A 1048 -20.53 38.53 18.58
C ALA A 1048 -21.46 39.72 18.37
N ARG A 1049 -20.89 40.92 18.47
CA ARG A 1049 -21.56 42.18 18.12
C ARG A 1049 -20.62 42.98 17.23
N ARG A 1050 -21.16 43.54 16.14
CA ARG A 1050 -20.40 44.49 15.33
C ARG A 1050 -20.14 45.77 16.09
N THR A 1051 -18.93 46.31 15.95
CA THR A 1051 -18.52 47.57 16.60
C THR A 1051 -18.39 48.73 15.63
N ASP A 1052 -18.29 48.47 14.33
CA ASP A 1052 -18.14 49.48 13.28
C ASP A 1052 -19.47 50.16 12.90
N VAL A 1053 -20.57 49.40 12.84
CA VAL A 1053 -21.89 49.90 12.45
C VAL A 1053 -22.98 49.24 13.30
N ILE A 1054 -24.03 50.01 13.64
CA ILE A 1054 -25.23 49.50 14.30
C ILE A 1054 -26.05 48.70 13.28
N GLY A 1055 -26.03 47.37 13.38
CA GLY A 1055 -26.83 46.49 12.55
C GLY A 1055 -26.24 45.08 12.41
N GLY A 1056 -26.91 44.26 11.60
CA GLY A 1056 -26.45 42.90 11.29
C GLY A 1056 -25.20 42.84 10.39
N TRP A 1057 -24.77 41.63 10.04
CA TRP A 1057 -23.71 41.37 9.06
C TRP A 1057 -24.12 40.27 8.08
N ALA A 1058 -23.75 40.46 6.81
CA ALA A 1058 -24.05 39.50 5.74
C ALA A 1058 -23.02 38.37 5.64
N MET A 1059 -21.81 38.54 6.20
CA MET A 1059 -20.78 37.50 6.14
C MET A 1059 -21.09 36.33 7.09
N HIS A 1060 -20.63 35.14 6.75
CA HIS A 1060 -20.79 33.96 7.59
C HIS A 1060 -19.68 33.93 8.64
N LEU A 1061 -19.79 34.71 9.72
CA LEU A 1061 -18.70 34.94 10.67
C LEU A 1061 -18.22 33.63 11.32
N GLN A 1062 -16.94 33.33 11.14
CA GLN A 1062 -16.27 32.15 11.68
C GLN A 1062 -15.03 32.56 12.45
N ILE A 1063 -14.95 32.16 13.70
CA ILE A 1063 -13.86 32.55 14.61
C ILE A 1063 -13.20 31.32 15.23
N GLN A 1064 -12.03 31.52 15.82
CA GLN A 1064 -11.29 30.48 16.53
C GLN A 1064 -11.27 30.82 18.03
N CYS A 1065 -11.63 29.87 18.89
CA CYS A 1065 -11.64 30.05 20.34
C CYS A 1065 -10.96 28.88 21.05
N LYS A 1066 -10.35 29.12 22.20
CA LYS A 1066 -9.67 28.10 23.02
C LYS A 1066 -10.70 27.28 23.82
N LYS A 1067 -10.71 25.96 23.72
CA LYS A 1067 -11.55 25.10 24.57
C LYS A 1067 -10.97 25.09 25.98
N LYS A 1068 -11.83 25.25 26.97
CA LYS A 1068 -11.55 24.95 28.38
C LYS A 1068 -11.76 23.45 28.57
N VAL A 1069 -10.84 22.76 29.23
CA VAL A 1069 -10.76 21.29 29.41
C VAL A 1069 -11.88 20.73 30.33
N ALA A 1070 -13.03 21.39 30.38
CA ALA A 1070 -14.19 20.93 31.14
C ALA A 1070 -15.06 20.00 30.27
N HIS A 1071 -15.68 19.03 30.92
CA HIS A 1071 -16.54 17.96 30.37
C HIS A 1071 -17.19 18.26 29.00
N GLU A 1072 -17.02 17.33 28.07
CA GLU A 1072 -17.49 17.41 26.69
C GLU A 1072 -19.02 17.21 26.61
N TRP A 1073 -19.75 18.15 25.99
CA TRP A 1073 -21.20 18.07 25.79
C TRP A 1073 -21.47 17.95 24.29
N LYS A 1074 -22.47 17.16 23.87
CA LYS A 1074 -22.84 17.09 22.45
C LYS A 1074 -23.97 18.07 22.14
N PRO A 1075 -23.82 19.04 21.22
CA PRO A 1075 -24.92 19.92 20.85
C PRO A 1075 -25.94 19.14 20.02
N VAL A 1076 -27.21 19.13 20.47
CA VAL A 1076 -28.33 18.47 19.80
C VAL A 1076 -29.28 19.51 19.25
N ARG A 1077 -29.55 19.41 17.94
CA ARG A 1077 -30.59 20.20 17.28
C ARG A 1077 -31.94 19.58 17.58
N VAL A 1078 -32.77 20.30 18.32
CA VAL A 1078 -34.11 19.88 18.70
C VAL A 1078 -35.14 20.57 17.80
N ARG A 1079 -35.89 19.77 17.03
CA ARG A 1079 -36.97 20.25 16.16
C ARG A 1079 -38.30 20.20 16.88
N ILE A 1080 -38.80 21.36 17.33
CA ILE A 1080 -40.10 21.49 18.01
C ILE A 1080 -41.23 21.57 16.97
N GLY A 1081 -41.00 22.24 15.84
CA GLY A 1081 -42.01 22.46 14.80
C GLY A 1081 -43.00 23.59 15.10
N TYR A 1082 -44.08 23.65 14.32
CA TYR A 1082 -45.18 24.60 14.53
C TYR A 1082 -46.13 24.11 15.64
N SER A 1083 -46.85 25.02 16.30
CA SER A 1083 -47.88 24.70 17.30
C SER A 1083 -49.09 25.59 17.14
N ASN A 1084 -50.28 24.95 17.15
CA ASN A 1084 -51.58 25.62 17.21
C ASN A 1084 -51.92 26.09 18.64
N LYS A 1085 -51.09 25.74 19.62
CA LYS A 1085 -51.23 26.12 21.04
C LYS A 1085 -50.09 27.07 21.44
N LYS A 1086 -50.25 27.77 22.58
CA LYS A 1086 -49.20 28.64 23.17
C LYS A 1086 -48.01 27.85 23.71
N GLU A 1087 -48.16 26.55 23.90
CA GLU A 1087 -47.13 25.62 24.36
C GLU A 1087 -47.08 24.40 23.44
N LYS A 1088 -45.89 23.83 23.24
CA LYS A 1088 -45.69 22.54 22.57
C LYS A 1088 -44.60 21.77 23.27
N CYS A 1089 -44.89 20.50 23.56
CA CYS A 1089 -43.90 19.59 24.14
C CYS A 1089 -43.54 18.51 23.12
N ILE A 1090 -42.27 18.13 23.09
CA ILE A 1090 -41.79 16.96 22.34
C ILE A 1090 -41.09 15.99 23.30
N LYS A 1091 -41.05 14.70 22.95
CA LYS A 1091 -40.32 13.69 23.73
C LYS A 1091 -38.81 13.84 23.52
N GLU A 1092 -38.03 13.75 24.60
CA GLU A 1092 -36.57 13.77 24.56
C GLU A 1092 -36.04 12.55 23.78
N PRO A 1093 -35.14 12.72 22.79
CA PRO A 1093 -34.51 11.60 22.10
C PRO A 1093 -33.45 10.93 23.00
N SER A 1094 -33.73 9.70 23.44
CA SER A 1094 -32.90 8.67 24.14
C SER A 1094 -31.89 9.08 25.24
N ASN A 1095 -31.11 10.14 25.07
CA ASN A 1095 -30.17 10.68 26.06
C ASN A 1095 -30.74 11.94 26.71
N LYS A 1096 -30.34 12.23 27.97
CA LYS A 1096 -30.84 13.40 28.71
C LYS A 1096 -30.36 14.68 28.03
N ILE A 1097 -31.31 15.48 27.55
CA ILE A 1097 -31.04 16.76 26.86
C ILE A 1097 -31.41 17.92 27.78
N MET A 1098 -30.53 18.90 27.90
CA MET A 1098 -30.76 20.15 28.62
C MET A 1098 -30.74 21.33 27.64
N CYS A 1099 -31.84 22.08 27.57
CA CYS A 1099 -31.97 23.27 26.76
C CYS A 1099 -31.90 24.51 27.65
N ASP A 1100 -31.20 25.56 27.21
CA ASP A 1100 -31.27 26.87 27.86
C ASP A 1100 -32.70 27.42 27.75
N SER A 1101 -33.21 28.02 28.82
CA SER A 1101 -34.52 28.68 28.85
C SER A 1101 -34.75 29.70 27.73
N LEU A 1102 -33.66 30.31 27.22
CA LEU A 1102 -33.67 31.31 26.15
C LEU A 1102 -33.33 30.75 24.76
N ALA A 1103 -33.01 29.46 24.62
CA ALA A 1103 -32.54 28.86 23.35
C ALA A 1103 -33.54 28.99 22.18
N ALA A 1104 -34.81 29.31 22.46
CA ALA A 1104 -35.85 29.52 21.48
C ALA A 1104 -36.06 31.00 21.07
N ASN A 1105 -35.37 31.95 21.71
CA ASN A 1105 -35.46 33.38 21.38
C ASN A 1105 -34.72 33.72 20.07
N PRO A 1106 -35.07 34.84 19.39
CA PRO A 1106 -34.54 35.17 18.07
C PRO A 1106 -33.01 35.18 17.95
N GLU A 1107 -32.32 35.51 19.03
CA GLU A 1107 -30.86 35.65 19.10
C GLU A 1107 -30.12 34.33 19.31
N TYR A 1108 -30.81 33.31 19.85
CA TYR A 1108 -30.23 32.02 20.26
C TYR A 1108 -30.74 30.83 19.43
N ARG A 1109 -31.88 31.00 18.74
CA ARG A 1109 -32.52 29.93 17.96
C ARG A 1109 -31.84 29.74 16.61
N PHE A 1110 -31.98 28.54 16.05
CA PHE A 1110 -31.40 28.20 14.74
C PHE A 1110 -32.16 28.82 13.56
N ASN A 1111 -33.42 29.23 13.76
CA ASN A 1111 -34.23 29.82 12.71
C ASN A 1111 -33.68 31.18 12.25
N ASN A 1112 -33.28 31.27 10.99
CA ASN A 1112 -32.74 32.50 10.38
C ASN A 1112 -33.81 33.57 10.05
N ILE A 1113 -35.06 33.37 10.49
CA ILE A 1113 -36.19 34.27 10.22
C ILE A 1113 -36.51 35.05 11.50
N ASN A 1114 -36.38 36.38 11.41
CA ASN A 1114 -36.63 37.29 12.52
C ASN A 1114 -38.12 37.68 12.58
N LEU A 1115 -38.95 36.80 13.14
CA LEU A 1115 -40.39 37.09 13.38
C LEU A 1115 -40.66 37.76 14.74
N GLY A 1116 -39.63 38.15 15.51
CA GLY A 1116 -39.79 38.76 16.84
C GLY A 1116 -40.38 37.85 17.93
N HIS A 1117 -40.68 36.58 17.64
CA HIS A 1117 -41.26 35.65 18.61
C HIS A 1117 -40.31 35.34 19.76
N THR A 1118 -40.77 35.40 21.01
CA THR A 1118 -40.00 34.98 22.20
C THR A 1118 -40.63 33.76 22.85
N PHE A 1119 -39.81 32.92 23.46
CA PHE A 1119 -40.21 31.62 23.99
C PHE A 1119 -39.46 31.32 25.29
N LYS A 1120 -40.13 30.62 26.21
CA LYS A 1120 -39.58 30.03 27.42
C LYS A 1120 -39.54 28.50 27.26
N ILE A 1121 -38.40 27.88 27.57
CA ILE A 1121 -38.25 26.41 27.54
C ILE A 1121 -38.33 25.86 28.97
N GLU A 1122 -39.08 24.77 29.15
CA GLU A 1122 -39.26 24.04 30.41
C GLU A 1122 -39.11 22.53 30.17
N HIS A 1123 -38.40 21.83 31.05
CA HIS A 1123 -38.28 20.36 31.01
C HIS A 1123 -39.34 19.75 31.94
N ARG A 1124 -40.23 18.91 31.40
CA ARG A 1124 -41.30 18.21 32.15
C ARG A 1124 -41.17 16.70 31.97
N GLY A 1125 -40.48 16.04 32.90
CA GLY A 1125 -40.15 14.61 32.79
C GLY A 1125 -39.22 14.34 31.61
N ASN A 1126 -39.62 13.44 30.70
CA ASN A 1126 -38.89 13.15 29.46
C ASN A 1126 -39.36 13.99 28.26
N LYS A 1127 -39.91 15.19 28.51
CA LYS A 1127 -40.41 16.10 27.48
C LYS A 1127 -39.78 17.48 27.59
N ILE A 1128 -39.44 18.04 26.45
CA ILE A 1128 -39.02 19.44 26.30
C ILE A 1128 -40.24 20.24 25.86
N CYS A 1129 -40.71 21.14 26.72
CA CYS A 1129 -41.86 22.01 26.48
C CYS A 1129 -41.38 23.43 26.15
N VAL A 1130 -41.90 24.00 25.07
CA VAL A 1130 -41.63 25.38 24.66
C VAL A 1130 -42.91 26.18 24.68
N ARG A 1131 -42.92 27.28 25.44
CA ARG A 1131 -44.06 28.18 25.60
C ARG A 1131 -43.73 29.56 25.05
N ARG A 1132 -44.55 30.07 24.14
CA ARG A 1132 -44.40 31.42 23.58
C ARG A 1132 -44.71 32.49 24.65
N THR A 1133 -43.89 33.54 24.72
CA THR A 1133 -43.98 34.60 25.75
C THR A 1133 -44.43 35.95 25.21
N ASP A 1134 -44.17 36.30 23.96
CA ASP A 1134 -44.48 37.62 23.37
C ASP A 1134 -45.97 37.85 23.05
N LYS A 1135 -46.74 36.79 22.78
CA LYS A 1135 -48.17 36.90 22.44
C LYS A 1135 -49.02 35.85 23.14
N LYS A 1136 -50.31 36.16 23.32
CA LYS A 1136 -51.32 35.23 23.88
C LYS A 1136 -51.73 34.12 22.89
N ARG A 1137 -51.43 34.26 21.60
CA ARG A 1137 -51.83 33.32 20.52
C ARG A 1137 -50.70 32.36 20.12
N SER A 1138 -51.06 31.30 19.41
CA SER A 1138 -50.16 30.25 18.90
C SER A 1138 -49.14 30.76 17.86
N TRP A 1139 -48.20 29.91 17.42
CA TRP A 1139 -47.23 30.25 16.34
C TRP A 1139 -47.51 29.51 15.02
N ALA A 1140 -48.73 29.00 14.84
CA ALA A 1140 -49.14 28.20 13.70
C ALA A 1140 -49.43 28.97 12.40
N ARG A 1141 -49.73 30.28 12.47
CA ARG A 1141 -50.22 31.02 11.29
C ARG A 1141 -49.18 31.29 10.21
N SER A 1142 -47.90 30.99 10.46
CA SER A 1142 -46.85 31.03 9.44
C SER A 1142 -46.44 29.59 9.14
N THR A 1143 -46.98 29.00 8.07
CA THR A 1143 -46.65 27.64 7.60
C THR A 1143 -45.14 27.43 7.37
N SER A 1144 -44.37 28.51 7.30
CA SER A 1144 -42.91 28.54 7.17
C SER A 1144 -42.11 28.51 8.50
N PHE A 1145 -42.73 28.72 9.69
CA PHE A 1145 -41.96 28.83 10.94
C PHE A 1145 -41.88 27.52 11.73
N ASN A 1146 -40.86 26.72 11.41
CA ASN A 1146 -40.55 25.47 12.10
C ASN A 1146 -39.50 25.69 13.19
N LEU A 1147 -39.90 25.86 14.45
CA LEU A 1147 -38.97 26.19 15.55
C LEU A 1147 -37.92 25.07 15.72
N ARG A 1148 -36.65 25.46 15.64
CA ARG A 1148 -35.45 24.64 15.83
C ARG A 1148 -34.53 25.32 16.84
N ILE A 1149 -34.16 24.59 17.89
CA ILE A 1149 -33.32 25.09 18.99
C ILE A 1149 -32.09 24.20 19.17
N ASN A 1150 -31.03 24.74 19.78
CA ASN A 1150 -29.85 23.99 20.17
C ASN A 1150 -29.91 23.69 21.67
N CYS A 1151 -29.66 22.43 22.03
CA CYS A 1151 -29.61 21.96 23.41
C CYS A 1151 -28.33 21.15 23.65
N LYS A 1152 -28.01 20.86 24.91
CA LYS A 1152 -26.84 20.06 25.33
C LYS A 1152 -27.28 18.62 25.62
N GLU A 1153 -26.61 17.63 25.06
CA GLU A 1153 -26.78 16.19 25.37
C GLU A 1153 -25.63 15.71 26.27
N PHE A 1154 -25.97 14.99 27.33
CA PHE A 1154 -25.00 14.40 28.26
C PHE A 1154 -24.37 13.12 27.63
N PRO A 1155 -23.04 12.97 27.61
CA PRO A 1155 -22.37 11.82 26.99
C PRO A 1155 -22.51 10.50 27.78
N TYR A 1156 -23.01 10.54 29.02
CA TYR A 1156 -23.21 9.36 29.84
C TYR A 1156 -24.69 9.17 30.18
N PRO A 1157 -25.21 7.92 30.16
CA PRO A 1157 -26.50 7.63 30.75
C PRO A 1157 -26.41 7.98 32.23
N VAL A 1158 -27.09 9.06 32.61
CA VAL A 1158 -27.24 9.42 34.03
C VAL A 1158 -27.99 8.25 34.66
N ARG A 1159 -27.28 7.40 35.43
CA ARG A 1159 -27.95 6.41 36.29
C ARG A 1159 -28.92 7.21 37.16
N GLY A 1160 -30.22 6.95 36.98
CA GLY A 1160 -31.23 7.50 37.87
C GLY A 1160 -30.85 7.11 39.29
N ARG A 1161 -30.74 8.11 40.17
CA ARG A 1161 -30.89 7.84 41.60
C ARG A 1161 -32.33 7.47 41.87
#